data_AF-D5QHZ3-F1
#
_entry.id   AF-D5QHZ3-F1
#
_cell.length_a   1.000
_cell.length_b   1.000
_cell.length_c   1.000
_cell.angle_alpha   90.00
_cell.angle_beta   90.00
_cell.angle_gamma   90.00
#
_symmetry.space_group_name_H-M   'P 1'
#
loop_
_entity.id
_entity.type
_entity.pdbx_description
1 polymer ?
#
loop_
_entity_poly.entity_id
_entity_poly.type
_entity_poly.pdbx_seq_one_letter_code
_entity_poly.pdbx_strand_id
1 'polypeptide(L)'
;MRAVKGTVVYVVSAGFGLTSLGLTPLARPAIAAPVAQPLSKGPAPTRVLPAPQRTATSAMTSQATPALPAGDSATRNAVASTNAEDMTVIGHRRMASGAAADYNKKMANLGPLGTRRTLDTPMSIMTVPHDVIVNQQARNVNDLMQYMPSVQLETRGDPGTSRPQSRGFEADVISNSRIDGLNAFTVTPYAAEQFDNVQVLNGLAGALYGPQNPAGTFEYGLKRPTDERINRLAVGVDSIGTLMENVDSSGRVGKHGWLGYRINLLHGDGTSYVQDSWVRRNMVSADFDIHVDRDTVIELDASHYTFDERGMPAGINLAGYHLPTAPDLGKPHMGQDNAGFNSENNVFLAKVKHRINDNWSFVIGGLYQDSGRQVFEAADTLINNRGDYKQTMSAATTVNDFKVGSNMAYINGRVHTGFITHDLVIGTNGYMEGGYNPLSGQSYTDIKSASLYNPVGKDVPQPYYHGKYESQYVRYQSMILGDTLHFNRHWSASGTLAWSWLDAESTGTVAGKPTISEIEGYSVTTTHLSKGATKHMPDVDAAFSPTASLVYKPTDNQTAYFTYGRSLQAGSSVSAGALNNNEYTAPVRSEEFEVGYKYMYRNMQFNIAGFRATRSYSFIDPKTDIYGNYGTQRNYGVEFQAMGHITPRLSVIGGMTWIDAQVLNTGTAATSNKQAVGVAPLQANVLLDYRVPFAQGFALNGLAVNANVHYTGRRAADVYNSTFAGSYVTLDMGVRYPFRAGRHPWMARFGVTNVANERYWSSVYNGTAEGTSVTAAGTSAAYAGMPRAYHFTLEADF
;
A
#
# COMPACT_ATOMS: atom_id res chain seq x y z
N MET A 1 -29.97 3.16 39.05
CA MET A 1 -30.69 1.90 39.42
C MET A 1 -31.33 1.32 38.16
N ARG A 2 -31.32 -0.01 38.00
CA ARG A 2 -31.71 -0.79 36.78
C ARG A 2 -30.83 -0.53 35.54
N ALA A 3 -30.51 -1.53 34.72
CA ALA A 3 -30.45 -2.98 34.95
C ALA A 3 -29.52 -3.61 33.88
N VAL A 4 -28.65 -4.55 34.27
CA VAL A 4 -27.74 -5.26 33.35
C VAL A 4 -28.37 -6.58 32.88
N LYS A 5 -28.36 -6.81 31.56
CA LYS A 5 -28.52 -8.10 30.86
C LYS A 5 -27.81 -7.99 29.50
N GLY A 6 -27.12 -8.99 28.98
CA GLY A 6 -26.73 -10.28 29.56
C GLY A 6 -25.84 -11.06 28.58
N THR A 7 -24.75 -11.64 29.06
CA THR A 7 -23.77 -12.35 28.24
C THR A 7 -24.32 -13.70 27.77
N VAL A 8 -24.22 -14.00 26.47
CA VAL A 8 -24.48 -15.35 25.92
C VAL A 8 -23.14 -16.04 25.68
N VAL A 9 -22.93 -17.17 26.38
CA VAL A 9 -21.79 -18.07 26.17
C VAL A 9 -22.28 -19.26 25.35
N TYR A 10 -21.74 -19.45 24.15
CA TYR A 10 -22.01 -20.65 23.36
C TYR A 10 -21.06 -21.78 23.77
N VAL A 11 -21.62 -22.85 24.34
CA VAL A 11 -20.91 -24.11 24.59
C VAL A 11 -21.04 -24.99 23.36
N VAL A 12 -19.91 -25.34 22.74
CA VAL A 12 -19.88 -26.28 21.61
C VAL A 12 -19.95 -27.72 22.14
N SER A 13 -21.09 -28.38 21.95
CA SER A 13 -21.25 -29.82 22.17
C SER A 13 -21.07 -30.59 20.87
N ALA A 14 -19.98 -31.37 20.77
CA ALA A 14 -19.72 -32.21 19.61
C ALA A 14 -20.61 -33.48 19.65
N GLY A 15 -21.54 -33.59 18.70
CA GLY A 15 -22.34 -34.79 18.47
C GLY A 15 -22.01 -35.44 17.13
N PHE A 16 -21.36 -36.61 17.15
CA PHE A 16 -21.14 -37.41 15.93
C PHE A 16 -22.45 -38.07 15.49
N GLY A 17 -22.90 -37.78 14.27
CA GLY A 17 -24.04 -38.43 13.63
C GLY A 17 -23.67 -38.97 12.25
N LEU A 18 -23.45 -40.29 12.15
CA LEU A 18 -23.34 -40.99 10.87
C LEU A 18 -24.73 -41.15 10.25
N THR A 19 -24.92 -40.69 9.02
CA THR A 19 -25.97 -41.22 8.12
C THR A 19 -25.49 -41.26 6.68
N SER A 20 -25.82 -42.37 6.01
CA SER A 20 -25.39 -42.73 4.66
C SER A 20 -26.51 -42.54 3.63
N LEU A 21 -26.22 -41.94 2.48
CA LEU A 21 -26.97 -41.99 1.21
C LEU A 21 -26.11 -41.24 0.16
N GLY A 22 -25.97 -41.62 -1.11
CA GLY A 22 -26.37 -42.83 -1.84
C GLY A 22 -25.86 -42.72 -3.28
N LEU A 23 -25.14 -43.72 -3.79
CA LEU A 23 -24.50 -43.68 -5.12
C LEU A 23 -25.44 -44.12 -6.24
N THR A 24 -25.49 -43.37 -7.35
CA THR A 24 -25.79 -43.90 -8.69
C THR A 24 -24.96 -43.18 -9.76
N PRO A 25 -24.41 -43.88 -10.77
CA PRO A 25 -23.54 -43.29 -11.80
C PRO A 25 -24.24 -43.10 -13.15
N LEU A 26 -23.75 -42.18 -14.00
CA LEU A 26 -24.15 -42.11 -15.42
C LEU A 26 -22.99 -41.73 -16.36
N ALA A 27 -22.66 -42.72 -17.21
CA ALA A 27 -22.04 -42.76 -18.54
C ALA A 27 -21.15 -41.61 -19.10
N ARG A 28 -20.06 -42.05 -19.76
CA ARG A 28 -19.26 -41.31 -20.76
C ARG A 28 -20.03 -41.09 -22.08
N PRO A 29 -19.47 -40.30 -23.01
CA PRO A 29 -18.89 -40.96 -24.20
C PRO A 29 -17.43 -40.54 -24.49
N ALA A 30 -16.80 -41.26 -25.42
CA ALA A 30 -15.43 -41.04 -25.89
C ALA A 30 -15.39 -40.99 -27.42
N ILE A 31 -14.41 -40.26 -27.99
CA ILE A 31 -13.86 -40.33 -29.36
C ILE A 31 -12.53 -39.54 -29.26
N ALA A 32 -11.37 -40.20 -29.16
CA ALA A 32 -10.56 -40.83 -30.20
C ALA A 32 -9.57 -39.86 -30.88
N ALA A 33 -8.28 -40.16 -30.75
CA ALA A 33 -7.16 -39.52 -31.43
C ALA A 33 -6.45 -40.55 -32.33
N PRO A 34 -5.84 -40.15 -33.47
CA PRO A 34 -5.02 -41.04 -34.27
C PRO A 34 -3.55 -41.06 -33.80
N VAL A 35 -2.93 -42.24 -33.96
CA VAL A 35 -1.53 -42.55 -33.62
C VAL A 35 -0.65 -42.51 -34.88
N ALA A 36 0.62 -42.16 -34.73
CA ALA A 36 1.68 -42.59 -35.65
C ALA A 36 2.93 -43.03 -34.86
N GLN A 37 3.58 -44.11 -35.29
CA GLN A 37 4.70 -44.79 -34.61
C GLN A 37 5.95 -44.93 -35.52
N PRO A 38 7.13 -45.36 -35.01
CA PRO A 38 8.46 -45.06 -35.59
C PRO A 38 9.17 -46.24 -36.30
N LEU A 39 10.35 -45.98 -36.91
CA LEU A 39 11.44 -46.90 -37.33
C LEU A 39 12.72 -46.04 -37.65
N SER A 40 13.98 -46.52 -37.75
CA SER A 40 14.81 -47.41 -36.89
C SER A 40 16.30 -47.38 -37.33
N LYS A 41 17.26 -47.69 -36.42
CA LYS A 41 18.72 -48.02 -36.67
C LYS A 41 19.60 -46.80 -37.05
N GLY A 42 20.88 -46.63 -36.67
CA GLY A 42 22.00 -47.47 -36.16
C GLY A 42 23.28 -47.20 -37.01
N PRO A 43 24.56 -47.48 -36.65
CA PRO A 43 25.16 -48.12 -35.44
C PRO A 43 26.37 -47.33 -34.83
N ALA A 44 27.20 -47.98 -33.99
CA ALA A 44 28.41 -47.43 -33.30
C ALA A 44 29.75 -47.63 -34.07
N PRO A 45 30.90 -47.12 -33.55
CA PRO A 45 31.98 -48.05 -33.17
C PRO A 45 32.83 -47.69 -31.92
N THR A 46 33.78 -48.58 -31.60
CA THR A 46 34.55 -48.75 -30.34
C THR A 46 36.05 -48.37 -30.45
N ARG A 47 36.70 -47.85 -29.37
CA ARG A 47 38.14 -48.09 -29.00
C ARG A 47 38.45 -47.50 -27.60
N VAL A 48 38.75 -48.26 -26.53
CA VAL A 48 40.02 -48.93 -26.09
C VAL A 48 41.12 -47.98 -25.56
N LEU A 49 41.65 -48.32 -24.37
CA LEU A 49 42.66 -47.65 -23.51
C LEU A 49 44.07 -47.56 -24.12
N PRO A 50 45.01 -46.80 -23.51
CA PRO A 50 45.97 -47.44 -22.59
C PRO A 50 46.42 -46.63 -21.35
N ALA A 51 46.99 -47.36 -20.38
CA ALA A 51 47.97 -46.91 -19.36
C ALA A 51 49.23 -47.83 -19.53
N PRO A 52 50.32 -47.82 -18.70
CA PRO A 52 50.65 -47.00 -17.52
C PRO A 52 52.15 -46.54 -17.43
N GLN A 53 52.52 -45.80 -16.36
CA GLN A 53 53.79 -45.85 -15.58
C GLN A 53 53.72 -44.76 -14.46
N ARG A 54 53.88 -45.04 -13.16
CA ARG A 54 55.12 -45.24 -12.35
C ARG A 54 56.16 -44.11 -12.53
N THR A 55 56.80 -43.52 -11.51
CA THR A 55 56.78 -43.61 -10.02
C THR A 55 57.65 -42.47 -9.47
N ALA A 56 57.30 -41.84 -8.34
CA ALA A 56 58.29 -41.22 -7.42
C ALA A 56 57.70 -40.99 -6.02
N THR A 57 58.39 -41.48 -5.00
CA THR A 57 58.08 -41.31 -3.57
C THR A 57 58.71 -40.04 -3.00
N SER A 58 58.01 -39.38 -2.08
CA SER A 58 58.65 -38.90 -0.85
C SER A 58 57.62 -38.90 0.29
N ALA A 59 58.08 -39.28 1.48
CA ALA A 59 57.31 -39.22 2.72
C ALA A 59 58.01 -38.23 3.65
N MET A 60 57.27 -37.53 4.51
CA MET A 60 57.72 -37.27 5.88
C MET A 60 56.63 -36.76 6.83
N THR A 61 56.67 -37.34 8.04
CA THR A 61 56.27 -36.78 9.34
C THR A 61 54.90 -36.13 9.52
N SER A 62 54.05 -36.82 10.30
CA SER A 62 53.03 -36.21 11.13
C SER A 62 53.65 -35.46 12.31
N GLN A 63 53.15 -34.26 12.61
CA GLN A 63 53.19 -33.68 13.94
C GLN A 63 51.77 -33.27 14.35
N ALA A 64 51.32 -33.76 15.50
CA ALA A 64 50.04 -33.38 16.08
C ALA A 64 50.14 -31.97 16.68
N THR A 65 49.08 -31.17 16.51
CA THR A 65 48.89 -29.90 17.22
C THR A 65 47.57 -29.99 17.99
N PRO A 66 47.44 -29.44 19.22
CA PRO A 66 46.32 -29.77 20.09
C PRO A 66 44.98 -29.22 19.61
N ALA A 67 43.91 -29.99 19.80
CA ALA A 67 42.56 -29.51 19.60
C ALA A 67 42.19 -28.48 20.69
N LEU A 68 41.74 -27.30 20.26
CA LEU A 68 41.04 -26.34 21.12
C LEU A 68 39.56 -26.76 21.24
N PRO A 69 38.88 -26.50 22.37
CA PRO A 69 37.51 -26.96 22.58
C PRO A 69 36.54 -26.33 21.59
N ALA A 70 35.56 -27.12 21.12
CA ALA A 70 34.40 -26.59 20.42
C ALA A 70 33.58 -25.73 21.39
N GLY A 71 33.66 -24.40 21.24
CA GLY A 71 32.74 -23.48 21.90
C GLY A 71 31.43 -23.41 21.10
N ASP A 72 30.30 -23.56 21.78
CA ASP A 72 28.97 -23.52 21.18
C ASP A 72 28.75 -22.27 20.33
N SER A 73 28.74 -22.44 19.00
CA SER A 73 28.09 -21.51 18.09
C SER A 73 26.57 -21.73 18.11
N ALA A 74 25.98 -21.67 19.31
CA ALA A 74 24.54 -21.59 19.49
C ALA A 74 24.06 -20.26 18.90
N THR A 75 23.24 -20.33 17.85
CA THR A 75 22.68 -19.19 17.14
C THR A 75 22.00 -18.22 18.10
N ARG A 76 22.43 -16.95 18.09
CA ARG A 76 21.74 -15.84 18.78
C ARG A 76 20.40 -15.53 18.10
N ASN A 77 19.40 -16.38 18.32
CA ASN A 77 18.02 -16.11 17.95
C ASN A 77 17.25 -15.67 19.20
N ALA A 78 17.53 -14.43 19.63
CA ALA A 78 16.54 -13.69 20.42
C ALA A 78 15.34 -13.37 19.53
N VAL A 79 14.19 -13.06 20.14
CA VAL A 79 13.05 -12.45 19.43
C VAL A 79 13.43 -11.01 19.05
N ALA A 80 14.23 -10.87 18.00
CA ALA A 80 14.61 -9.58 17.45
C ALA A 80 13.37 -8.90 16.88
N SER A 81 13.16 -7.63 17.26
CA SER A 81 12.15 -6.79 16.64
C SER A 81 12.41 -6.72 15.14
N THR A 82 11.41 -7.08 14.34
CA THR A 82 11.60 -7.48 12.93
C THR A 82 11.94 -6.33 11.97
N ASN A 83 12.13 -5.10 12.48
CA ASN A 83 12.49 -3.88 11.76
C ASN A 83 13.77 -3.20 12.32
N ALA A 84 14.76 -3.96 12.79
CA ALA A 84 16.05 -3.38 13.19
C ALA A 84 16.78 -2.73 11.98
N GLU A 85 17.16 -1.45 12.08
CA GLU A 85 17.98 -0.75 11.07
C GLU A 85 19.30 -1.51 10.86
N ASP A 86 19.51 -2.11 9.68
CA ASP A 86 20.66 -2.97 9.35
C ASP A 86 21.93 -2.10 9.10
N MET A 87 22.53 -1.55 10.17
CA MET A 87 23.74 -0.74 10.07
C MET A 87 24.93 -1.58 9.59
N THR A 88 25.46 -1.26 8.41
CA THR A 88 26.67 -1.90 7.87
C THR A 88 27.90 -1.53 8.71
N VAL A 89 28.29 -2.41 9.64
CA VAL A 89 29.47 -2.22 10.52
C VAL A 89 30.78 -2.39 9.72
N ILE A 90 31.18 -1.33 9.01
CA ILE A 90 32.59 -1.12 8.66
C ILE A 90 33.25 -0.44 9.86
N GLY A 91 34.37 -0.99 10.32
CA GLY A 91 34.95 -0.67 11.62
C GLY A 91 35.11 0.83 11.93
N HIS A 92 34.53 1.24 13.07
CA HIS A 92 34.79 2.48 13.79
C HIS A 92 34.21 3.79 13.20
N ARG A 93 32.88 3.95 13.21
CA ARG A 93 32.12 5.11 13.78
C ARG A 93 30.65 5.11 13.32
N ARG A 94 29.74 5.47 14.23
CA ARG A 94 28.31 5.74 13.98
C ARG A 94 28.14 6.77 12.84
N MET A 95 27.37 6.40 11.81
CA MET A 95 27.06 7.25 10.64
C MET A 95 25.65 7.87 10.78
N ALA A 96 25.37 8.94 10.02
CA ALA A 96 24.02 9.53 9.94
C ALA A 96 23.08 8.65 9.10
N SER A 97 21.76 8.82 9.28
CA SER A 97 20.76 7.93 8.66
C SER A 97 20.82 7.97 7.13
N GLY A 98 20.71 6.80 6.49
CA GLY A 98 20.78 6.65 5.04
C GLY A 98 22.15 6.86 4.41
N ALA A 99 23.22 7.24 5.15
CA ALA A 99 24.52 7.62 4.59
C ALA A 99 25.18 6.53 3.71
N ALA A 100 24.80 5.26 3.90
CA ALA A 100 25.11 4.16 3.00
C ALA A 100 23.81 3.53 2.51
N ALA A 101 23.31 4.01 1.37
CA ALA A 101 22.02 3.60 0.81
C ALA A 101 21.91 2.08 0.64
N ASP A 102 21.16 1.43 1.53
CA ASP A 102 20.66 0.08 1.32
C ASP A 102 19.21 0.11 0.83
N TYR A 103 19.05 -0.02 -0.48
CA TYR A 103 17.74 -0.06 -1.13
C TYR A 103 17.23 -1.50 -1.35
N ASN A 104 17.82 -2.52 -0.69
CA ASN A 104 17.49 -3.93 -0.86
C ASN A 104 16.83 -4.53 0.40
N LYS A 105 15.51 -4.36 0.57
CA LYS A 105 14.76 -5.05 1.63
C LYS A 105 14.58 -6.53 1.25
N LYS A 106 15.47 -7.38 1.76
CA LYS A 106 15.50 -8.84 1.46
C LYS A 106 14.42 -9.65 2.17
N MET A 107 13.74 -9.06 3.15
CA MET A 107 12.69 -9.68 3.96
C MET A 107 11.36 -8.96 3.73
N ALA A 108 10.27 -9.73 3.68
CA ALA A 108 8.90 -9.25 3.58
C ALA A 108 8.04 -9.82 4.71
N ASN A 109 7.10 -9.01 5.21
CA ASN A 109 6.01 -9.47 6.07
C ASN A 109 4.93 -10.12 5.20
N LEU A 110 4.45 -11.32 5.57
CA LEU A 110 3.34 -12.00 4.91
C LEU A 110 2.23 -12.39 5.91
N GLY A 111 2.07 -11.59 6.97
CA GLY A 111 1.01 -11.74 7.98
C GLY A 111 1.02 -13.14 8.59
N PRO A 112 0.00 -13.98 8.35
CA PRO A 112 -0.04 -15.36 8.87
C PRO A 112 1.17 -16.21 8.47
N LEU A 113 1.80 -15.99 7.31
CA LEU A 113 2.99 -16.75 6.90
C LEU A 113 4.29 -16.27 7.58
N GLY A 114 4.21 -15.21 8.40
CA GLY A 114 5.33 -14.58 9.07
C GLY A 114 6.31 -13.89 8.11
N THR A 115 7.46 -13.48 8.64
CA THR A 115 8.52 -12.85 7.84
C THR A 115 9.23 -13.90 6.98
N ARG A 116 9.41 -13.61 5.69
CA ARG A 116 10.04 -14.51 4.69
C ARG A 116 11.02 -13.72 3.80
N ARG A 117 12.04 -14.40 3.24
CA ARG A 117 12.93 -13.77 2.24
C ARG A 117 12.12 -13.47 0.98
N THR A 118 12.22 -12.26 0.41
CA THR A 118 11.48 -11.85 -0.80
C THR A 118 11.76 -12.75 -2.00
N LEU A 119 12.96 -13.36 -2.06
CA LEU A 119 13.34 -14.37 -3.04
C LEU A 119 12.54 -15.68 -2.92
N ASP A 120 12.11 -16.07 -1.72
CA ASP A 120 11.45 -17.37 -1.46
C ASP A 120 9.91 -17.28 -1.52
N THR A 121 9.33 -16.09 -1.65
CA THR A 121 7.87 -15.91 -1.64
C THR A 121 7.28 -16.13 -3.05
N PRO A 122 6.16 -16.87 -3.19
CA PRO A 122 5.54 -17.15 -4.49
C PRO A 122 4.59 -16.03 -4.96
N MET A 123 4.94 -14.77 -4.74
CA MET A 123 4.11 -13.60 -5.06
C MET A 123 4.98 -12.39 -5.37
N SER A 124 4.49 -11.49 -6.23
CA SER A 124 5.12 -10.20 -6.52
C SER A 124 5.03 -9.27 -5.30
N ILE A 125 6.20 -8.83 -4.79
CA ILE A 125 6.30 -7.95 -3.62
C ILE A 125 7.27 -6.83 -3.94
N MET A 126 6.85 -5.59 -3.69
CA MET A 126 7.71 -4.41 -3.68
C MET A 126 7.84 -3.85 -2.27
N THR A 127 8.96 -3.21 -1.99
CA THR A 127 9.18 -2.52 -0.72
C THR A 127 10.00 -1.26 -0.95
N VAL A 128 9.55 -0.16 -0.33
CA VAL A 128 10.30 1.08 -0.18
C VAL A 128 10.94 1.06 1.21
N PRO A 129 12.27 0.86 1.31
CA PRO A 129 12.96 0.78 2.59
C PRO A 129 13.26 2.17 3.18
N HIS A 130 13.50 2.21 4.50
CA HIS A 130 13.84 3.40 5.29
C HIS A 130 14.83 4.35 4.60
N ASP A 131 15.89 3.78 4.02
CA ASP A 131 16.92 4.54 3.35
C ASP A 131 16.41 5.31 2.11
N VAL A 132 15.37 4.84 1.42
CA VAL A 132 14.69 5.63 0.37
C VAL A 132 13.88 6.75 1.01
N ILE A 133 13.09 6.45 2.05
CA ILE A 133 12.26 7.43 2.79
C ILE A 133 13.11 8.64 3.21
N VAL A 134 14.23 8.42 3.91
CA VAL A 134 15.07 9.50 4.43
C VAL A 134 15.95 10.18 3.38
N ASN A 135 16.43 9.45 2.35
CA ASN A 135 17.29 10.05 1.31
C ASN A 135 16.51 10.83 0.26
N GLN A 136 15.23 10.50 0.04
CA GLN A 136 14.33 11.25 -0.82
C GLN A 136 13.54 12.33 -0.09
N GLN A 137 13.70 12.44 1.25
CA GLN A 137 13.03 13.44 2.08
C GLN A 137 11.49 13.36 2.02
N ALA A 138 10.95 12.14 1.90
CA ALA A 138 9.50 11.92 1.83
C ALA A 138 8.79 12.50 3.07
N ARG A 139 7.64 13.13 2.86
CA ARG A 139 6.84 13.80 3.91
C ARG A 139 5.66 12.93 4.33
N ASN A 140 5.03 12.25 3.38
CA ASN A 140 3.82 11.47 3.61
C ASN A 140 3.89 10.07 2.94
N VAL A 141 2.92 9.20 3.24
CA VAL A 141 2.85 7.84 2.68
C VAL A 141 2.60 7.79 1.16
N ASN A 142 1.95 8.80 0.58
CA ASN A 142 1.71 8.87 -0.86
C ASN A 142 3.03 9.14 -1.62
N ASP A 143 3.92 9.95 -1.06
CA ASP A 143 5.28 10.16 -1.58
C ASP A 143 6.11 8.86 -1.65
N LEU A 144 5.71 7.81 -0.92
CA LEU A 144 6.39 6.52 -0.94
C LEU A 144 5.86 5.62 -2.06
N MET A 145 4.61 5.77 -2.47
CA MET A 145 3.99 4.90 -3.47
C MET A 145 4.56 5.09 -4.88
N GLN A 146 4.98 6.31 -5.22
CA GLN A 146 5.58 6.64 -6.53
C GLN A 146 6.87 5.86 -6.86
N TYR A 147 7.56 5.28 -5.88
CA TYR A 147 8.74 4.42 -6.10
C TYR A 147 8.39 2.99 -6.52
N MET A 148 7.09 2.64 -6.59
CA MET A 148 6.62 1.29 -6.92
C MET A 148 5.84 1.28 -8.25
N PRO A 149 6.42 0.81 -9.36
CA PRO A 149 5.83 0.95 -10.71
C PRO A 149 4.50 0.22 -10.96
N SER A 150 4.08 -0.73 -10.11
CA SER A 150 2.72 -1.30 -10.18
C SER A 150 1.67 -0.46 -9.48
N VAL A 151 2.08 0.49 -8.64
CA VAL A 151 1.21 1.29 -7.80
C VAL A 151 0.87 2.61 -8.50
N GLN A 152 -0.40 3.00 -8.42
CA GLN A 152 -0.89 4.34 -8.76
C GLN A 152 -1.58 4.93 -7.54
N LEU A 153 -1.67 6.25 -7.52
CA LEU A 153 -2.48 7.00 -6.56
C LEU A 153 -3.63 7.66 -7.30
N GLU A 154 -4.85 7.34 -6.89
CA GLU A 154 -6.04 8.02 -7.36
C GLU A 154 -6.43 9.13 -6.38
N THR A 155 -5.89 10.33 -6.61
CA THR A 155 -6.26 11.58 -5.94
C THR A 155 -7.76 11.84 -6.10
N ARG A 156 -8.51 11.96 -5.00
CA ARG A 156 -9.97 12.20 -4.98
C ARG A 156 -10.33 13.32 -4.02
N GLY A 157 -10.69 14.49 -4.55
CA GLY A 157 -10.84 15.73 -3.78
C GLY A 157 -9.49 16.44 -3.58
N ASP A 158 -8.44 15.69 -3.22
CA ASP A 158 -7.20 16.28 -2.73
C ASP A 158 -5.99 15.27 -2.74
N PRO A 159 -4.72 15.70 -2.85
CA PRO A 159 -3.54 14.82 -2.79
C PRO A 159 -3.40 13.96 -1.51
N GLY A 160 -3.75 14.49 -0.34
CA GLY A 160 -3.74 13.81 0.95
C GLY A 160 -4.87 12.78 1.14
N THR A 161 -5.82 12.71 0.20
CA THR A 161 -6.98 11.80 0.20
C THR A 161 -6.90 10.74 -0.89
N SER A 162 -5.73 10.58 -1.50
CA SER A 162 -5.49 9.67 -2.61
C SER A 162 -5.68 8.20 -2.23
N ARG A 163 -6.39 7.43 -3.06
CA ARG A 163 -6.57 5.99 -2.89
C ARG A 163 -5.43 5.22 -3.57
N PRO A 164 -4.78 4.26 -2.88
CA PRO A 164 -3.85 3.35 -3.54
C PRO A 164 -4.55 2.49 -4.59
N GLN A 165 -3.86 2.24 -5.70
CA GLN A 165 -4.26 1.28 -6.72
C GLN A 165 -3.05 0.43 -7.08
N SER A 166 -3.20 -0.86 -7.33
CA SER A 166 -2.14 -1.67 -7.97
C SER A 166 -2.74 -2.70 -8.92
N ARG A 167 -1.95 -3.09 -9.93
CA ARG A 167 -2.40 -3.91 -11.07
C ARG A 167 -3.66 -3.38 -11.74
N GLY A 168 -3.86 -2.06 -11.73
CA GLY A 168 -5.03 -1.39 -12.31
C GLY A 168 -6.35 -1.62 -11.55
N PHE A 169 -6.31 -2.08 -10.29
CA PHE A 169 -7.47 -2.12 -9.41
C PHE A 169 -7.27 -1.13 -8.26
N GLU A 170 -8.34 -0.43 -7.90
CA GLU A 170 -8.39 0.38 -6.69
C GLU A 170 -8.43 -0.50 -5.45
N ALA A 171 -7.61 -0.15 -4.46
CA ALA A 171 -7.56 -0.82 -3.16
C ALA A 171 -8.71 -0.35 -2.27
N ASP A 172 -9.29 -1.30 -1.52
CA ASP A 172 -10.21 -0.98 -0.45
C ASP A 172 -9.51 -0.14 0.63
N VAL A 173 -10.22 0.84 1.17
CA VAL A 173 -9.66 1.85 2.09
C VAL A 173 -9.15 1.27 3.43
N ILE A 174 -9.61 0.07 3.81
CA ILE A 174 -9.18 -0.66 5.01
C ILE A 174 -8.79 -2.11 4.70
N SER A 175 -9.56 -2.85 3.89
CA SER A 175 -9.38 -4.30 3.67
C SER A 175 -8.03 -4.63 3.02
N ASN A 176 -7.58 -3.74 2.13
CA ASN A 176 -6.31 -3.82 1.42
C ASN A 176 -5.15 -3.11 2.16
N SER A 177 -5.39 -2.43 3.28
CA SER A 177 -4.42 -1.52 3.94
C SER A 177 -4.13 -1.90 5.39
N ARG A 178 -2.84 -1.90 5.79
CA ARG A 178 -2.40 -2.44 7.08
C ARG A 178 -1.27 -1.64 7.72
N ILE A 179 -1.37 -1.39 9.03
CA ILE A 179 -0.26 -0.88 9.85
C ILE A 179 0.27 -2.05 10.68
N ASP A 180 1.53 -2.40 10.48
CA ASP A 180 2.28 -3.40 11.27
C ASP A 180 1.57 -4.77 11.41
N GLY A 181 0.87 -5.19 10.35
CA GLY A 181 0.13 -6.45 10.18
C GLY A 181 -1.39 -6.37 10.43
N LEU A 182 -1.90 -5.27 10.97
CA LEU A 182 -3.31 -5.08 11.35
C LEU A 182 -4.03 -4.13 10.39
N ASN A 183 -5.30 -4.40 10.09
CA ASN A 183 -6.10 -3.57 9.19
C ASN A 183 -6.28 -2.15 9.73
N ALA A 184 -6.08 -1.15 8.88
CA ALA A 184 -6.12 0.26 9.23
C ALA A 184 -6.69 1.09 8.07
N PHE A 185 -7.35 2.21 8.39
CA PHE A 185 -7.78 3.20 7.40
C PHE A 185 -6.59 4.07 7.01
N THR A 186 -6.13 4.00 5.75
CA THR A 186 -4.91 4.70 5.30
C THR A 186 -5.13 5.73 4.19
N VAL A 187 -6.36 6.24 4.08
CA VAL A 187 -6.76 7.27 3.09
C VAL A 187 -6.94 8.66 3.74
N THR A 188 -6.30 8.84 4.90
CA THR A 188 -5.95 10.13 5.49
C THR A 188 -4.44 10.33 5.37
N PRO A 189 -3.94 11.58 5.43
CA PRO A 189 -2.50 11.81 5.51
C PRO A 189 -1.88 11.06 6.70
N TYR A 190 -0.75 10.41 6.46
CA TYR A 190 0.15 9.94 7.49
C TYR A 190 1.54 10.53 7.27
N ALA A 191 2.19 10.95 8.34
CA ALA A 191 3.60 11.31 8.35
C ALA A 191 4.46 10.09 7.98
N ALA A 192 5.34 10.24 6.98
CA ALA A 192 6.31 9.22 6.60
C ALA A 192 7.31 8.94 7.74
N GLU A 193 7.51 9.92 8.62
CA GLU A 193 8.50 9.92 9.71
C GLU A 193 8.24 8.86 10.80
N GLN A 194 7.05 8.26 10.88
CA GLN A 194 6.76 7.15 11.81
C GLN A 194 7.05 5.75 11.22
N PHE A 195 7.24 5.63 9.91
CA PHE A 195 7.44 4.35 9.24
C PHE A 195 8.91 4.06 8.95
N ASP A 196 9.28 2.79 9.01
CA ASP A 196 10.56 2.24 8.55
C ASP A 196 10.46 1.77 7.08
N ASN A 197 9.30 1.27 6.65
CA ASN A 197 9.13 0.80 5.27
C ASN A 197 7.66 0.78 4.86
N VAL A 198 7.44 0.80 3.54
CA VAL A 198 6.15 0.48 2.94
C VAL A 198 6.34 -0.70 2.00
N GLN A 199 5.56 -1.76 2.21
CA GLN A 199 5.55 -2.97 1.40
C GLN A 199 4.22 -3.07 0.66
N VAL A 200 4.26 -3.43 -0.62
CA VAL A 200 3.06 -3.79 -1.39
C VAL A 200 3.21 -5.22 -1.90
N LEU A 201 2.31 -6.09 -1.44
CA LEU A 201 2.09 -7.42 -1.99
C LEU A 201 1.04 -7.29 -3.10
N ASN A 202 1.46 -7.30 -4.37
CA ASN A 202 0.54 -7.11 -5.49
C ASN A 202 -0.41 -8.31 -5.67
N GLY A 203 -1.64 -8.07 -6.10
CA GLY A 203 -2.57 -9.12 -6.52
C GLY A 203 -3.51 -9.65 -5.42
N LEU A 204 -3.96 -10.90 -5.54
CA LEU A 204 -4.93 -11.49 -4.61
C LEU A 204 -4.28 -12.19 -3.42
N ALA A 205 -4.23 -11.49 -2.28
CA ALA A 205 -3.75 -12.02 -1.01
C ALA A 205 -4.87 -12.39 -0.02
N GLY A 206 -6.11 -12.59 -0.49
CA GLY A 206 -7.29 -12.80 0.38
C GLY A 206 -7.24 -14.06 1.26
N ALA A 207 -6.48 -15.09 0.87
CA ALA A 207 -6.24 -16.26 1.72
C ALA A 207 -5.38 -15.96 2.96
N LEU A 208 -4.57 -14.91 2.91
CA LEU A 208 -3.69 -14.49 4.03
C LEU A 208 -4.37 -13.47 4.93
N TYR A 209 -5.21 -12.64 4.34
CA TYR A 209 -5.62 -11.37 4.93
C TYR A 209 -7.14 -11.20 5.08
N GLY A 210 -7.95 -12.16 4.61
CA GLY A 210 -9.40 -12.06 4.60
C GLY A 210 -9.97 -11.43 3.33
N PRO A 211 -11.28 -11.10 3.29
CA PRO A 211 -11.93 -10.50 2.13
C PRO A 211 -11.23 -9.19 1.70
N GLN A 212 -10.69 -9.15 0.49
CA GLN A 212 -10.12 -7.95 -0.13
C GLN A 212 -10.09 -8.11 -1.67
N ASN A 213 -9.84 -7.00 -2.38
CA ASN A 213 -9.81 -7.01 -3.85
C ASN A 213 -8.39 -7.21 -4.42
N PRO A 214 -8.23 -7.39 -5.76
CA PRO A 214 -6.94 -7.69 -6.40
C PRO A 214 -5.90 -6.57 -6.42
N ALA A 215 -6.16 -5.41 -5.81
CA ALA A 215 -5.17 -4.33 -5.70
C ALA A 215 -3.97 -4.72 -4.84
N GLY A 216 -3.99 -5.85 -4.12
CA GLY A 216 -2.90 -6.24 -3.25
C GLY A 216 -2.99 -5.65 -1.85
N THR A 217 -2.03 -6.00 -1.00
CA THR A 217 -1.97 -5.54 0.39
C THR A 217 -0.87 -4.50 0.55
N PHE A 218 -1.27 -3.30 0.99
CA PHE A 218 -0.43 -2.17 1.34
C PHE A 218 -0.12 -2.24 2.84
N GLU A 219 1.13 -2.51 3.18
CA GLU A 219 1.62 -2.73 4.54
C GLU A 219 2.60 -1.62 4.91
N TYR A 220 2.25 -0.83 5.92
CA TYR A 220 3.08 0.25 6.47
C TYR A 220 3.74 -0.26 7.75
N GLY A 221 5.06 -0.49 7.68
CA GLY A 221 5.86 -0.99 8.79
C GLY A 221 6.33 0.14 9.68
N LEU A 222 5.97 0.11 10.96
CA LEU A 222 6.38 1.12 11.95
C LEU A 222 7.88 1.03 12.26
N LYS A 223 8.47 2.18 12.63
CA LYS A 223 9.80 2.20 13.25
C LYS A 223 9.78 1.39 14.55
N ARG A 224 10.92 0.76 14.87
CA ARG A 224 11.09 -0.01 16.11
C ARG A 224 12.20 0.56 17.00
N PRO A 225 12.13 0.31 18.32
CA PRO A 225 13.24 0.53 19.23
C PRO A 225 14.57 -0.07 18.74
N THR A 226 15.64 0.71 18.77
CA THR A 226 16.98 0.24 18.41
C THR A 226 17.81 -0.17 19.63
N ASP A 227 18.72 -1.12 19.43
CA ASP A 227 19.65 -1.57 20.46
C ASP A 227 20.68 -0.49 20.83
N GLU A 228 21.19 0.24 19.83
CA GLU A 228 21.97 1.47 20.04
C GLU A 228 21.04 2.66 20.33
N ARG A 229 21.46 3.55 21.23
CA ARG A 229 20.72 4.80 21.51
C ARG A 229 20.79 5.73 20.29
N ILE A 230 19.64 6.26 19.91
CA ILE A 230 19.46 7.27 18.84
C ILE A 230 18.85 8.54 19.44
N ASN A 231 19.33 9.71 19.00
CA ASN A 231 18.74 11.01 19.34
C ASN A 231 18.94 11.94 18.13
N ARG A 232 18.17 11.74 17.06
CA ARG A 232 18.26 12.55 15.84
C ARG A 232 17.39 13.81 15.98
N LEU A 233 17.93 14.94 15.54
CA LEU A 233 17.18 16.16 15.24
C LEU A 233 17.37 16.45 13.75
N ALA A 234 16.28 16.60 13.01
CA ALA A 234 16.29 17.09 11.64
C ALA A 234 15.51 18.39 11.55
N VAL A 235 16.08 19.40 10.91
CA VAL A 235 15.42 20.67 10.57
C VAL A 235 15.47 20.83 9.06
N GLY A 236 14.32 21.06 8.44
CA GLY A 236 14.20 21.21 7.00
C GLY A 236 13.36 22.40 6.58
N VAL A 237 13.53 22.82 5.34
CA VAL A 237 12.71 23.85 4.70
C VAL A 237 12.47 23.49 3.25
N ASP A 238 11.23 23.59 2.81
CA ASP A 238 10.87 23.45 1.41
C ASP A 238 10.78 24.85 0.75
N SER A 239 11.07 24.94 -0.55
CA SER A 239 11.35 26.19 -1.29
C SER A 239 10.30 27.29 -1.23
N ILE A 240 9.10 26.95 -0.78
CA ILE A 240 7.91 27.79 -0.81
C ILE A 240 7.64 28.37 0.58
N GLY A 241 8.19 27.78 1.65
CA GLY A 241 8.21 28.38 2.98
C GLY A 241 7.93 27.44 4.16
N THR A 242 7.55 26.18 3.94
CA THR A 242 7.29 25.23 5.03
C THR A 242 8.58 24.87 5.78
N LEU A 243 8.68 25.33 7.02
CA LEU A 243 9.68 24.88 8.00
C LEU A 243 9.22 23.53 8.57
N MET A 244 10.16 22.61 8.79
CA MET A 244 9.91 21.30 9.41
C MET A 244 10.96 20.98 10.46
N GLU A 245 10.52 20.38 11.56
CA GLU A 245 11.34 19.96 12.69
C GLU A 245 10.94 18.54 13.08
N ASN A 246 11.90 17.62 13.10
CA ASN A 246 11.68 16.23 13.51
C ASN A 246 12.69 15.82 14.59
N VAL A 247 12.20 15.24 15.68
CA VAL A 247 13.01 14.61 16.73
C VAL A 247 12.72 13.12 16.74
N ASP A 248 13.75 12.30 16.61
CA ASP A 248 13.64 10.83 16.60
C ASP A 248 14.59 10.24 17.65
N SER A 249 14.04 9.81 18.80
CA SER A 249 14.83 9.22 19.88
C SER A 249 14.52 7.74 20.06
N SER A 250 15.56 6.94 20.27
CA SER A 250 15.43 5.49 20.48
C SER A 250 16.50 4.94 21.41
N GLY A 251 16.26 3.74 21.92
CA GLY A 251 17.24 2.96 22.65
C GLY A 251 16.60 1.89 23.53
N ARG A 252 17.42 1.21 24.32
CA ARG A 252 16.98 0.30 25.37
C ARG A 252 17.33 0.83 26.76
N VAL A 253 16.46 0.57 27.73
CA VAL A 253 16.62 0.96 29.14
C VAL A 253 16.33 -0.22 30.08
N GLY A 254 16.72 -0.06 31.34
CA GLY A 254 16.58 -1.09 32.37
C GLY A 254 17.68 -2.17 32.30
N LYS A 255 17.68 -3.06 33.31
CA LYS A 255 18.66 -4.15 33.41
C LYS A 255 18.52 -5.08 32.19
N HIS A 256 19.62 -5.35 31.50
CA HIS A 256 19.65 -6.13 30.25
C HIS A 256 18.83 -5.53 29.07
N GLY A 257 18.41 -4.26 29.14
CA GLY A 257 17.72 -3.60 28.03
C GLY A 257 16.29 -4.09 27.77
N TRP A 258 15.60 -4.60 28.80
CA TRP A 258 14.29 -5.24 28.70
C TRP A 258 13.19 -4.32 28.13
N LEU A 259 13.33 -3.00 28.26
CA LEU A 259 12.42 -2.02 27.68
C LEU A 259 13.11 -1.29 26.53
N GLY A 260 12.71 -1.58 25.29
CA GLY A 260 13.01 -0.74 24.13
C GLY A 260 12.01 0.41 24.01
N TYR A 261 12.47 1.59 23.56
CA TYR A 261 11.61 2.71 23.18
C TYR A 261 12.02 3.32 21.83
N ARG A 262 11.04 3.85 21.11
CA ARG A 262 11.16 4.79 19.99
C ARG A 262 10.15 5.92 20.27
N ILE A 263 10.55 7.16 20.09
CA ILE A 263 9.67 8.33 20.21
C ILE A 263 9.99 9.26 19.04
N ASN A 264 8.98 9.58 18.24
CA ASN A 264 9.09 10.49 17.13
C ASN A 264 8.19 11.71 17.35
N LEU A 265 8.75 12.91 17.26
CA LEU A 265 8.03 14.18 17.33
C LEU A 265 8.23 14.93 16.02
N LEU A 266 7.15 15.49 15.48
CA LEU A 266 7.18 16.26 14.24
C LEU A 266 6.39 17.55 14.42
N HIS A 267 6.95 18.65 13.93
CA HIS A 267 6.24 19.89 13.65
C HIS A 267 6.58 20.35 12.23
N GLY A 268 5.61 20.94 11.53
CA GLY A 268 5.85 21.66 10.30
C GLY A 268 4.73 22.67 10.03
N ASP A 269 5.11 23.86 9.56
CA ASP A 269 4.22 24.98 9.30
C ASP A 269 4.79 25.86 8.18
N GLY A 270 3.93 26.31 7.26
CA GLY A 270 4.26 27.28 6.22
C GLY A 270 3.49 27.07 4.92
N THR A 271 4.03 27.58 3.81
CA THR A 271 3.36 27.58 2.49
C THR A 271 3.53 26.24 1.76
N SER A 272 2.42 25.65 1.31
CA SER A 272 2.43 24.40 0.53
C SER A 272 2.74 24.65 -0.96
N TYR A 273 2.43 23.70 -1.85
CA TYR A 273 2.88 23.70 -3.24
C TYR A 273 2.18 24.69 -4.19
N VAL A 274 1.19 25.43 -3.71
CA VAL A 274 0.49 26.49 -4.46
C VAL A 274 0.77 27.83 -3.81
N GLN A 275 0.89 28.88 -4.62
CA GLN A 275 1.12 30.23 -4.09
C GLN A 275 -0.05 30.68 -3.21
N ASP A 276 0.29 31.21 -2.03
CA ASP A 276 -0.60 31.58 -0.92
C ASP A 276 -1.48 30.43 -0.38
N SER A 277 -1.08 29.17 -0.61
CA SER A 277 -1.60 28.01 0.14
C SER A 277 -0.81 27.80 1.44
N TRP A 278 -1.33 27.06 2.41
CA TRP A 278 -0.61 26.76 3.65
C TRP A 278 -0.86 25.34 4.14
N VAL A 279 0.12 24.80 4.85
CA VAL A 279 0.10 23.48 5.48
C VAL A 279 0.62 23.56 6.91
N ARG A 280 -0.04 22.85 7.83
CA ARG A 280 0.42 22.60 9.19
C ARG A 280 0.33 21.11 9.49
N ARG A 281 1.40 20.51 10.01
CA ARG A 281 1.47 19.10 10.38
C ARG A 281 2.15 18.90 11.72
N ASN A 282 1.54 18.14 12.63
CA ASN A 282 2.12 17.84 13.94
C ASN A 282 1.94 16.36 14.27
N MET A 283 2.99 15.70 14.74
CA MET A 283 2.94 14.30 15.16
C MET A 283 3.59 14.09 16.52
N VAL A 284 3.02 13.17 17.30
CA VAL A 284 3.74 12.38 18.30
C VAL A 284 3.50 10.90 18.01
N SER A 285 4.57 10.11 17.96
CA SER A 285 4.49 8.65 18.01
C SER A 285 5.40 8.10 19.12
N ALA A 286 5.01 6.97 19.69
CA ALA A 286 5.80 6.23 20.67
C ALA A 286 5.59 4.72 20.50
N ASP A 287 6.70 4.01 20.32
CA ASP A 287 6.74 2.57 20.02
C ASP A 287 7.63 1.88 21.07
N PHE A 288 7.13 0.82 21.70
CA PHE A 288 7.80 0.16 22.83
C PHE A 288 7.88 -1.36 22.65
N ASP A 289 9.08 -1.91 22.88
CA ASP A 289 9.35 -3.35 22.79
C ASP A 289 9.73 -3.89 24.18
N ILE A 290 8.76 -4.44 24.90
CA ILE A 290 8.90 -4.97 26.26
C ILE A 290 9.28 -6.46 26.20
N HIS A 291 10.53 -6.77 26.49
CA HIS A 291 11.05 -8.13 26.56
C HIS A 291 10.76 -8.70 27.96
N VAL A 292 9.70 -9.49 28.08
CA VAL A 292 9.28 -10.12 29.34
C VAL A 292 10.27 -11.20 29.76
N ASP A 293 10.75 -11.95 28.76
CA ASP A 293 11.83 -12.94 28.88
C ASP A 293 12.57 -13.03 27.52
N ARG A 294 13.35 -14.10 27.29
CA ARG A 294 14.13 -14.29 26.05
C ARG A 294 13.28 -14.71 24.83
N ASP A 295 12.10 -15.24 25.08
CA ASP A 295 11.19 -15.89 24.14
C ASP A 295 9.87 -15.09 23.95
N THR A 296 9.61 -14.09 24.80
CA THR A 296 8.38 -13.29 24.83
C THR A 296 8.63 -11.78 24.74
N VAL A 297 8.04 -11.13 23.72
CA VAL A 297 8.05 -9.67 23.54
C VAL A 297 6.62 -9.13 23.44
N ILE A 298 6.34 -8.05 24.15
CA ILE A 298 5.11 -7.26 24.01
C ILE A 298 5.49 -5.97 23.28
N GLU A 299 4.83 -5.71 22.15
CA GLU A 299 4.95 -4.48 21.36
C GLU A 299 3.74 -3.59 21.69
N LEU A 300 3.99 -2.31 22.02
CA LEU A 300 2.96 -1.30 22.29
C LEU A 300 3.29 -0.05 21.49
N ASP A 301 2.42 0.32 20.56
CA ASP A 301 2.68 1.39 19.60
C ASP A 301 1.50 2.37 19.59
N ALA A 302 1.79 3.68 19.59
CA ALA A 302 0.76 4.71 19.58
C ALA A 302 1.21 5.94 18.77
N SER A 303 0.30 6.52 17.99
CA SER A 303 0.54 7.81 17.33
C SER A 303 -0.70 8.70 17.31
N HIS A 304 -0.45 10.01 17.36
CA HIS A 304 -1.42 11.07 17.12
C HIS A 304 -0.82 12.02 16.08
N TYR A 305 -1.54 12.23 14.98
CA TYR A 305 -1.13 13.08 13.88
C TYR A 305 -2.24 14.06 13.50
N THR A 306 -1.91 15.34 13.43
CA THR A 306 -2.78 16.38 12.84
C THR A 306 -2.16 16.88 11.54
N PHE A 307 -2.99 17.10 10.53
CA PHE A 307 -2.60 17.66 9.25
C PHE A 307 -3.70 18.56 8.71
N ASP A 308 -3.42 19.85 8.61
CA ASP A 308 -4.30 20.87 8.05
C ASP A 308 -3.64 21.46 6.80
N GLU A 309 -4.39 21.56 5.70
CA GLU A 309 -3.92 22.18 4.46
C GLU A 309 -5.04 22.98 3.79
N ARG A 310 -4.67 24.11 3.19
CA ARG A 310 -5.59 25.15 2.67
C ARG A 310 -4.98 25.95 1.53
N GLY A 311 -5.82 26.63 0.75
CA GLY A 311 -5.40 27.33 -0.48
C GLY A 311 -5.23 26.38 -1.67
N MET A 312 -5.89 25.23 -1.65
CA MET A 312 -5.66 24.12 -2.58
C MET A 312 -6.38 24.32 -3.92
N PRO A 313 -5.81 23.80 -5.03
CA PRO A 313 -6.39 23.93 -6.36
C PRO A 313 -7.62 23.03 -6.53
N ALA A 314 -8.56 23.45 -7.37
CA ALA A 314 -9.79 22.71 -7.60
C ALA A 314 -9.58 21.42 -8.40
N GLY A 315 -10.43 20.41 -8.13
CA GLY A 315 -10.58 19.24 -8.98
C GLY A 315 -11.37 19.57 -10.25
N ILE A 316 -10.98 19.00 -11.40
CA ILE A 316 -11.56 19.35 -12.70
C ILE A 316 -12.60 18.32 -13.14
N ASN A 317 -13.87 18.72 -13.21
CA ASN A 317 -14.97 17.86 -13.68
C ASN A 317 -15.18 18.03 -15.19
N LEU A 318 -15.13 16.93 -15.94
CA LEU A 318 -15.08 16.95 -17.41
C LEU A 318 -16.41 17.33 -18.08
N ALA A 319 -17.56 17.00 -17.49
CA ALA A 319 -18.90 17.37 -17.99
C ALA A 319 -19.18 17.09 -19.49
N GLY A 320 -18.51 16.08 -20.08
CA GLY A 320 -18.63 15.72 -21.50
C GLY A 320 -17.67 16.45 -22.45
N TYR A 321 -16.80 17.32 -21.93
CA TYR A 321 -15.72 17.97 -22.67
C TYR A 321 -14.43 17.13 -22.66
N HIS A 322 -13.53 17.42 -23.59
CA HIS A 322 -12.20 16.81 -23.59
C HIS A 322 -11.33 17.43 -22.50
N LEU A 323 -10.53 16.60 -21.83
CA LEU A 323 -9.53 17.04 -20.86
C LEU A 323 -8.48 17.93 -21.55
N PRO A 324 -8.35 19.22 -21.15
CA PRO A 324 -7.35 20.11 -21.71
C PRO A 324 -5.93 19.79 -21.18
N THR A 325 -4.93 20.56 -21.57
CA THR A 325 -3.59 20.47 -20.96
C THR A 325 -3.66 20.82 -19.48
N ALA A 326 -2.84 20.17 -18.65
CA ALA A 326 -2.78 20.49 -17.23
C ALA A 326 -2.33 21.94 -17.00
N PRO A 327 -2.96 22.67 -16.06
CA PRO A 327 -2.59 24.05 -15.77
C PRO A 327 -1.27 24.13 -15.00
N ASP A 328 -0.79 25.36 -14.80
CA ASP A 328 0.45 25.63 -14.09
C ASP A 328 0.16 25.94 -12.62
N LEU A 329 0.23 24.92 -11.75
CA LEU A 329 -0.06 25.07 -10.31
C LEU A 329 0.90 26.02 -9.59
N GLY A 330 2.07 26.33 -10.16
CA GLY A 330 3.02 27.32 -9.63
C GLY A 330 2.62 28.79 -9.85
N LYS A 331 1.45 29.06 -10.44
CA LYS A 331 0.92 30.42 -10.59
C LYS A 331 0.14 30.89 -9.34
N PRO A 332 0.05 32.20 -9.09
CA PRO A 332 -0.90 32.75 -8.12
C PRO A 332 -2.36 32.46 -8.52
N HIS A 333 -3.25 32.45 -7.53
CA HIS A 333 -4.70 32.27 -7.68
C HIS A 333 -5.15 30.91 -8.24
N MET A 334 -4.30 29.88 -8.20
CA MET A 334 -4.65 28.52 -8.64
C MET A 334 -5.55 27.75 -7.66
N GLY A 335 -5.62 28.15 -6.39
CA GLY A 335 -6.47 27.54 -5.37
C GLY A 335 -7.32 28.56 -4.61
N GLN A 336 -8.37 28.09 -3.95
CA GLN A 336 -9.24 28.91 -3.09
C GLN A 336 -8.77 28.84 -1.64
N ASP A 337 -8.71 29.99 -0.95
CA ASP A 337 -8.11 30.12 0.39
C ASP A 337 -8.65 29.11 1.41
N ASN A 338 -9.97 28.90 1.42
CA ASN A 338 -10.61 27.97 2.35
C ASN A 338 -10.72 26.52 1.82
N ALA A 339 -10.21 26.23 0.62
CA ALA A 339 -10.26 24.90 0.02
C ALA A 339 -9.06 24.06 0.42
N GLY A 340 -9.32 22.78 0.74
CA GLY A 340 -8.36 21.87 1.36
C GLY A 340 -9.06 21.03 2.43
N PHE A 341 -8.36 20.69 3.51
CA PHE A 341 -8.83 19.71 4.48
C PHE A 341 -8.17 19.85 5.85
N ASN A 342 -8.82 19.28 6.88
CA ASN A 342 -8.26 19.10 8.23
C ASN A 342 -8.36 17.63 8.58
N SER A 343 -7.25 17.01 8.97
CA SER A 343 -7.20 15.59 9.35
C SER A 343 -6.63 15.41 10.75
N GLU A 344 -7.19 14.45 11.46
CA GLU A 344 -6.65 13.94 12.72
C GLU A 344 -6.64 12.42 12.65
N ASN A 345 -5.53 11.79 13.01
CA ASN A 345 -5.42 10.33 13.03
C ASN A 345 -4.78 9.88 14.34
N ASN A 346 -5.53 9.10 15.09
CA ASN A 346 -5.12 8.48 16.34
C ASN A 346 -5.02 6.97 16.11
N VAL A 347 -3.85 6.39 16.32
CA VAL A 347 -3.62 4.94 16.24
C VAL A 347 -3.09 4.43 17.57
N PHE A 348 -3.65 3.33 18.06
CA PHE A 348 -3.09 2.53 19.15
C PHE A 348 -3.05 1.07 18.75
N LEU A 349 -1.91 0.42 18.93
CA LEU A 349 -1.67 -0.97 18.57
C LEU A 349 -0.97 -1.69 19.72
N ALA A 350 -1.32 -2.97 19.91
CA ALA A 350 -0.60 -3.85 20.82
C ALA A 350 -0.42 -5.24 20.19
N LYS A 351 0.76 -5.84 20.33
CA LYS A 351 1.06 -7.23 19.95
C LYS A 351 1.80 -7.96 21.07
N VAL A 352 1.56 -9.26 21.18
CA VAL A 352 2.39 -10.20 21.95
C VAL A 352 2.95 -11.22 20.99
N LYS A 353 4.28 -11.32 20.93
CA LYS A 353 5.04 -12.30 20.15
C LYS A 353 5.69 -13.27 21.12
N HIS A 354 5.47 -14.57 20.95
CA HIS A 354 6.02 -15.60 21.83
C HIS A 354 6.54 -16.81 21.06
N ARG A 355 7.72 -17.28 21.44
CA ARG A 355 8.37 -18.47 20.89
C ARG A 355 8.23 -19.64 21.87
N ILE A 356 7.31 -20.55 21.58
CA ILE A 356 7.05 -21.73 22.42
C ILE A 356 8.26 -22.67 22.41
N ASN A 357 8.88 -22.86 21.25
CA ASN A 357 10.13 -23.59 21.06
C ASN A 357 10.72 -23.27 19.66
N ASP A 358 11.77 -23.98 19.23
CA ASP A 358 12.43 -23.76 17.93
C ASP A 358 11.53 -24.02 16.71
N ASN A 359 10.45 -24.80 16.87
CA ASN A 359 9.51 -25.15 15.80
C ASN A 359 8.17 -24.43 15.88
N TRP A 360 7.82 -23.81 17.02
CA TRP A 360 6.49 -23.25 17.26
C TRP A 360 6.54 -21.85 17.88
N SER A 361 5.78 -20.93 17.30
CA SER A 361 5.61 -19.57 17.79
C SER A 361 4.17 -19.09 17.60
N PHE A 362 3.78 -18.06 18.34
CA PHE A 362 2.54 -17.33 18.07
C PHE A 362 2.76 -15.83 18.10
N VAL A 363 1.87 -15.12 17.39
CA VAL A 363 1.65 -13.69 17.55
C VAL A 363 0.15 -13.46 17.75
N ILE A 364 -0.21 -12.59 18.69
CA ILE A 364 -1.56 -12.07 18.87
C ILE A 364 -1.47 -10.56 18.94
N GLY A 365 -2.42 -9.83 18.36
CA GLY A 365 -2.45 -8.38 18.44
C GLY A 365 -3.77 -7.76 18.04
N GLY A 366 -3.90 -6.48 18.32
CA GLY A 366 -5.03 -5.67 17.93
C GLY A 366 -4.64 -4.20 17.75
N LEU A 367 -5.44 -3.50 16.96
CA LEU A 367 -5.31 -2.08 16.67
C LEU A 367 -6.67 -1.41 16.92
N TYR A 368 -6.64 -0.22 17.51
CA TYR A 368 -7.74 0.73 17.51
C TYR A 368 -7.28 2.00 16.80
N GLN A 369 -8.14 2.55 15.96
CA GLN A 369 -7.91 3.79 15.23
C GLN A 369 -9.16 4.68 15.24
N ASP A 370 -8.95 5.97 15.41
CA ASP A 370 -9.93 7.03 15.21
C ASP A 370 -9.33 8.06 14.22
N SER A 371 -9.96 8.19 13.05
CA SER A 371 -9.41 8.95 11.92
C SER A 371 -10.46 9.90 11.33
N GLY A 372 -10.30 11.19 11.65
CA GLY A 372 -11.14 12.28 11.16
C GLY A 372 -10.52 12.96 9.93
N ARG A 373 -11.37 13.34 8.97
CA ARG A 373 -10.96 14.08 7.77
C ARG A 373 -12.06 15.02 7.26
N GLN A 374 -11.98 16.27 7.65
CA GLN A 374 -12.82 17.36 7.17
C GLN A 374 -12.35 17.77 5.76
N VAL A 375 -13.23 17.81 4.76
CA VAL A 375 -12.88 18.18 3.38
C VAL A 375 -13.73 19.36 2.91
N PHE A 376 -13.04 20.40 2.42
CA PHE A 376 -13.59 21.64 1.88
C PHE A 376 -13.18 21.70 0.41
N GLU A 377 -13.97 21.06 -0.44
CA GLU A 377 -13.63 20.78 -1.83
C GLU A 377 -13.97 21.97 -2.72
N ALA A 378 -13.01 22.43 -3.53
CA ALA A 378 -13.25 23.27 -4.69
C ALA A 378 -13.30 22.40 -5.95
N ALA A 379 -14.31 22.61 -6.79
CA ALA A 379 -14.52 21.83 -8.01
C ALA A 379 -14.83 22.74 -9.20
N ASP A 380 -14.04 22.58 -10.26
CA ASP A 380 -14.12 23.33 -11.51
C ASP A 380 -14.75 22.46 -12.59
N THR A 381 -16.02 22.74 -12.91
CA THR A 381 -16.76 22.01 -13.94
C THR A 381 -16.55 22.69 -15.28
N LEU A 382 -15.93 21.97 -16.23
CA LEU A 382 -15.67 22.49 -17.57
C LEU A 382 -16.96 22.86 -18.30
N ILE A 383 -16.93 23.98 -19.01
CA ILE A 383 -18.00 24.44 -19.90
C ILE A 383 -17.59 24.51 -21.37
N ASN A 384 -16.33 24.23 -21.70
CA ASN A 384 -15.85 24.01 -23.06
C ASN A 384 -14.47 23.32 -23.11
N ASN A 385 -14.06 22.89 -24.31
CA ASN A 385 -12.75 22.29 -24.60
C ASN A 385 -11.56 23.27 -24.53
N ARG A 386 -11.75 24.55 -24.22
CA ARG A 386 -10.66 25.53 -24.03
C ARG A 386 -10.16 25.58 -22.59
N GLY A 387 -10.85 24.91 -21.66
CA GLY A 387 -10.53 24.97 -20.22
C GLY A 387 -11.25 26.09 -19.47
N ASP A 388 -12.34 26.65 -20.00
CA ASP A 388 -13.20 27.54 -19.22
C ASP A 388 -14.13 26.73 -18.32
N TYR A 389 -14.41 27.22 -17.11
CA TYR A 389 -15.12 26.46 -16.08
C TYR A 389 -16.15 27.28 -15.29
N LYS A 390 -17.04 26.57 -14.58
CA LYS A 390 -17.84 27.07 -13.45
C LYS A 390 -17.31 26.42 -12.17
N GLN A 391 -17.07 27.23 -11.14
CA GLN A 391 -16.56 26.75 -9.86
C GLN A 391 -17.70 26.58 -8.84
N THR A 392 -17.56 25.56 -8.00
CA THR A 392 -18.34 25.36 -6.77
C THR A 392 -17.40 25.07 -5.63
N MET A 393 -17.77 25.44 -4.40
CA MET A 393 -16.97 25.14 -3.21
C MET A 393 -17.86 24.61 -2.10
N SER A 394 -17.54 23.44 -1.54
CA SER A 394 -18.46 22.70 -0.66
C SER A 394 -17.78 22.06 0.54
N ALA A 395 -18.48 22.05 1.67
CA ALA A 395 -18.16 21.14 2.78
C ALA A 395 -18.75 19.77 2.45
N ALA A 396 -17.89 18.77 2.24
CA ALA A 396 -18.33 17.45 1.79
C ALA A 396 -19.15 16.73 2.87
N THR A 397 -20.36 16.28 2.53
CA THR A 397 -21.23 15.47 3.41
C THR A 397 -20.98 13.96 3.26
N THR A 398 -19.79 13.57 2.81
CA THR A 398 -19.31 12.17 2.75
C THR A 398 -18.84 11.69 4.12
N VAL A 399 -18.45 10.42 4.23
CA VAL A 399 -17.83 9.89 5.46
C VAL A 399 -16.58 10.71 5.79
N ASN A 400 -16.50 11.23 7.02
CA ASN A 400 -15.45 12.16 7.45
C ASN A 400 -14.86 11.84 8.84
N ASP A 401 -15.28 10.74 9.45
CA ASP A 401 -14.81 10.21 10.74
C ASP A 401 -14.94 8.68 10.64
N PHE A 402 -13.82 7.98 10.82
CA PHE A 402 -13.69 6.52 10.68
C PHE A 402 -13.10 5.93 11.96
N LYS A 403 -13.76 4.91 12.50
CA LYS A 403 -13.32 4.19 13.70
C LYS A 403 -13.08 2.74 13.35
N VAL A 404 -11.84 2.28 13.47
CA VAL A 404 -11.42 0.93 13.10
C VAL A 404 -10.94 0.18 14.33
N GLY A 405 -11.46 -1.02 14.54
CA GLY A 405 -10.90 -2.00 15.46
C GLY A 405 -10.46 -3.23 14.67
N SER A 406 -9.16 -3.55 14.66
CA SER A 406 -8.61 -4.74 13.98
C SER A 406 -7.99 -5.72 14.98
N ASN A 407 -7.99 -7.00 14.64
CA ASN A 407 -7.44 -8.08 15.44
C ASN A 407 -6.73 -9.12 14.57
N MET A 408 -5.67 -9.74 15.11
CA MET A 408 -5.04 -10.93 14.55
C MET A 408 -4.53 -11.88 15.63
N ALA A 409 -4.56 -13.17 15.35
CA ALA A 409 -3.85 -14.19 16.12
C ALA A 409 -3.37 -15.30 15.18
N TYR A 410 -2.06 -15.55 15.12
CA TYR A 410 -1.44 -16.56 14.27
C TYR A 410 -0.56 -17.48 15.10
N ILE A 411 -0.63 -18.78 14.82
CA ILE A 411 0.28 -19.81 15.32
C ILE A 411 1.02 -20.38 14.11
N ASN A 412 2.34 -20.34 14.15
CA ASN A 412 3.21 -20.94 13.15
C ASN A 412 3.90 -22.18 13.72
N GLY A 413 3.98 -23.23 12.91
CA GLY A 413 4.55 -24.51 13.32
C GLY A 413 5.39 -25.14 12.21
N ARG A 414 6.55 -25.70 12.53
CA ARG A 414 7.34 -26.54 11.64
C ARG A 414 7.23 -28.00 12.05
N VAL A 415 6.76 -28.86 11.14
CA VAL A 415 6.67 -30.32 11.35
C VAL A 415 7.26 -31.08 10.17
N HIS A 416 7.62 -32.35 10.39
CA HIS A 416 8.23 -33.20 9.38
C HIS A 416 7.43 -34.49 9.21
N THR A 417 7.10 -34.86 7.97
CA THR A 417 6.48 -36.16 7.65
C THR A 417 7.35 -36.91 6.64
N GLY A 418 8.17 -37.84 7.15
CA GLY A 418 9.18 -38.51 6.35
C GLY A 418 10.20 -37.53 5.77
N PHE A 419 10.21 -37.37 4.44
CA PHE A 419 11.09 -36.43 3.73
C PHE A 419 10.47 -35.04 3.51
N ILE A 420 9.18 -34.85 3.82
CA ILE A 420 8.48 -33.58 3.63
C ILE A 420 8.61 -32.72 4.89
N THR A 421 9.03 -31.47 4.74
CA THR A 421 8.95 -30.45 5.81
C THR A 421 7.73 -29.58 5.56
N HIS A 422 6.94 -29.34 6.59
CA HIS A 422 5.74 -28.50 6.56
C HIS A 422 6.00 -27.23 7.36
N ASP A 423 5.74 -26.06 6.77
CA ASP A 423 5.57 -24.80 7.50
C ASP A 423 4.07 -24.49 7.59
N LEU A 424 3.47 -24.86 8.72
CA LEU A 424 2.06 -24.71 9.03
C LEU A 424 1.74 -23.29 9.52
N VAL A 425 0.55 -22.80 9.18
CA VAL A 425 -0.13 -21.71 9.87
C VAL A 425 -1.56 -22.08 10.22
N ILE A 426 -1.96 -21.74 11.44
CA ILE A 426 -3.34 -21.69 11.90
C ILE A 426 -3.55 -20.32 12.52
N GLY A 427 -4.64 -19.63 12.20
CA GLY A 427 -4.89 -18.34 12.83
C GLY A 427 -6.19 -17.67 12.41
N THR A 428 -6.30 -16.39 12.76
CA THR A 428 -7.48 -15.58 12.48
C THR A 428 -7.11 -14.11 12.37
N ASN A 429 -7.83 -13.36 11.52
CA ASN A 429 -7.75 -11.90 11.46
C ASN A 429 -9.11 -11.29 11.08
N GLY A 430 -9.28 -10.01 11.39
CA GLY A 430 -10.54 -9.30 11.15
C GLY A 430 -10.43 -7.80 11.40
N TYR A 431 -11.50 -7.10 11.05
CA TYR A 431 -11.76 -5.74 11.51
C TYR A 431 -13.25 -5.48 11.71
N MET A 432 -13.54 -4.44 12.49
CA MET A 432 -14.80 -3.70 12.49
C MET A 432 -14.51 -2.23 12.16
N GLU A 433 -15.36 -1.63 11.36
CA GLU A 433 -15.31 -0.23 10.92
C GLU A 433 -16.67 0.42 11.23
N GLY A 434 -16.65 1.57 11.88
CA GLY A 434 -17.79 2.50 11.91
C GLY A 434 -17.41 3.79 11.17
N GLY A 435 -18.18 4.14 10.14
CA GLY A 435 -18.02 5.38 9.37
C GLY A 435 -19.14 6.37 9.67
N TYR A 436 -18.79 7.64 9.85
CA TYR A 436 -19.72 8.71 10.22
C TYR A 436 -19.75 9.81 9.15
N ASN A 437 -20.96 10.21 8.72
CA ASN A 437 -21.19 11.35 7.82
C ASN A 437 -21.77 12.55 8.59
N PRO A 438 -21.52 13.79 8.12
CA PRO A 438 -22.27 14.97 8.54
C PRO A 438 -23.78 14.87 8.26
N LEU A 439 -24.58 15.60 9.04
CA LEU A 439 -26.03 15.74 8.84
C LEU A 439 -26.39 17.04 8.08
N SER A 440 -25.44 17.89 7.77
CA SER A 440 -25.64 19.09 6.97
C SER A 440 -24.31 19.53 6.35
N GLY A 441 -24.34 20.20 5.20
CA GLY A 441 -23.17 20.77 4.55
C GLY A 441 -23.55 21.96 3.67
N GLN A 442 -22.72 22.98 3.65
CA GLN A 442 -22.85 24.16 2.79
C GLN A 442 -22.12 23.98 1.46
N SER A 443 -22.73 24.49 0.40
CA SER A 443 -22.15 24.61 -0.93
C SER A 443 -22.34 26.02 -1.47
N TYR A 444 -21.25 26.68 -1.82
CA TYR A 444 -21.19 27.98 -2.46
C TYR A 444 -21.30 27.78 -3.98
N THR A 445 -22.34 28.35 -4.57
CA THR A 445 -22.58 28.37 -6.01
C THR A 445 -22.35 29.77 -6.57
N ASP A 446 -22.38 29.88 -7.90
CA ASP A 446 -22.27 31.16 -8.62
C ASP A 446 -20.95 31.90 -8.40
N ILE A 447 -19.92 31.17 -7.95
CA ILE A 447 -18.52 31.59 -7.97
C ILE A 447 -18.14 31.91 -9.42
N LYS A 448 -17.47 33.05 -9.62
CA LYS A 448 -17.18 33.62 -10.93
C LYS A 448 -16.44 32.63 -11.85
N SER A 449 -17.04 32.32 -12.99
CA SER A 449 -16.39 31.53 -14.06
C SER A 449 -15.06 32.13 -14.50
N ALA A 450 -14.09 31.26 -14.74
CA ALA A 450 -12.75 31.60 -15.21
C ALA A 450 -12.22 30.53 -16.17
N SER A 451 -10.91 30.54 -16.41
CA SER A 451 -10.22 29.59 -17.28
C SER A 451 -9.05 28.96 -16.53
N LEU A 452 -8.77 27.67 -16.73
CA LEU A 452 -7.68 26.95 -16.06
C LEU A 452 -6.30 27.60 -16.25
N TYR A 453 -6.15 28.41 -17.30
CA TYR A 453 -4.90 29.11 -17.62
C TYR A 453 -4.84 30.56 -17.11
N ASN A 454 -5.98 31.09 -16.64
CA ASN A 454 -6.19 32.42 -16.10
C ASN A 454 -7.32 32.39 -15.04
N PRO A 455 -7.06 31.82 -13.85
CA PRO A 455 -8.03 31.76 -12.75
C PRO A 455 -8.29 33.16 -12.16
N VAL A 456 -9.36 33.31 -11.37
CA VAL A 456 -9.75 34.58 -10.75
C VAL A 456 -10.25 34.40 -9.31
N GLY A 457 -9.86 35.34 -8.43
CA GLY A 457 -10.42 35.49 -7.08
C GLY A 457 -9.93 34.46 -6.05
N LYS A 458 -9.85 34.90 -4.79
CA LYS A 458 -9.45 34.09 -3.62
C LYS A 458 -10.23 34.57 -2.39
N ASP A 459 -11.57 34.52 -2.47
CA ASP A 459 -12.44 35.23 -1.52
C ASP A 459 -13.71 34.43 -1.17
N VAL A 460 -13.73 33.12 -1.43
CA VAL A 460 -14.89 32.28 -1.08
C VAL A 460 -14.83 31.93 0.42
N PRO A 461 -15.84 32.28 1.23
CA PRO A 461 -15.86 31.97 2.66
C PRO A 461 -15.84 30.46 2.93
N GLN A 462 -15.33 30.03 4.08
CA GLN A 462 -15.28 28.60 4.40
C GLN A 462 -16.70 28.01 4.50
N PRO A 463 -17.00 26.92 3.77
CA PRO A 463 -18.24 26.18 3.97
C PRO A 463 -18.17 25.34 5.24
N TYR A 464 -19.29 25.28 5.96
CA TYR A 464 -19.44 24.50 7.19
C TYR A 464 -20.34 23.28 7.01
N TYR A 465 -20.16 22.30 7.91
CA TYR A 465 -21.02 21.14 8.06
C TYR A 465 -21.43 20.99 9.53
N HIS A 466 -22.55 20.30 9.80
CA HIS A 466 -23.08 20.15 11.15
C HIS A 466 -23.66 18.75 11.42
N GLY A 467 -23.61 18.36 12.70
CA GLY A 467 -24.03 17.04 13.17
C GLY A 467 -23.17 15.90 12.63
N LYS A 468 -23.38 14.69 13.16
CA LYS A 468 -22.90 13.46 12.52
C LYS A 468 -23.80 12.28 12.87
N TYR A 469 -23.78 11.26 12.01
CA TYR A 469 -24.47 9.99 12.25
C TYR A 469 -23.65 8.85 11.65
N GLU A 470 -23.78 7.65 12.22
CA GLU A 470 -23.16 6.43 11.68
C GLU A 470 -23.87 6.03 10.39
N SER A 471 -23.14 6.14 9.28
CA SER A 471 -23.62 5.98 7.90
C SER A 471 -23.27 4.61 7.32
N GLN A 472 -22.19 4.01 7.80
CA GLN A 472 -21.77 2.67 7.45
C GLN A 472 -21.18 1.95 8.65
N TYR A 473 -21.41 0.65 8.72
CA TYR A 473 -20.70 -0.26 9.61
C TYR A 473 -20.27 -1.47 8.79
N VAL A 474 -19.03 -1.93 8.92
CA VAL A 474 -18.52 -3.11 8.23
C VAL A 474 -17.78 -3.98 9.24
N ARG A 475 -18.03 -5.28 9.22
CA ARG A 475 -17.32 -6.24 10.06
C ARG A 475 -16.98 -7.49 9.29
N TYR A 476 -15.72 -7.91 9.34
CA TYR A 476 -15.34 -9.27 8.94
C TYR A 476 -14.46 -9.95 9.98
N GLN A 477 -14.54 -11.28 10.00
CA GLN A 477 -13.57 -12.15 10.66
C GLN A 477 -13.24 -13.30 9.71
N SER A 478 -11.99 -13.72 9.67
CA SER A 478 -11.51 -14.87 8.89
C SER A 478 -10.76 -15.85 9.78
N MET A 479 -11.02 -17.14 9.63
CA MET A 479 -10.15 -18.23 10.08
C MET A 479 -9.22 -18.62 8.94
N ILE A 480 -7.92 -18.78 9.22
CA ILE A 480 -6.87 -19.03 8.24
C ILE A 480 -6.21 -20.36 8.55
N LEU A 481 -6.08 -21.20 7.52
CA LEU A 481 -5.33 -22.46 7.56
C LEU A 481 -4.38 -22.49 6.36
N GLY A 482 -3.11 -22.81 6.58
CA GLY A 482 -2.14 -22.95 5.50
C GLY A 482 -0.99 -23.89 5.82
N ASP A 483 -0.35 -24.38 4.77
CA ASP A 483 0.83 -25.25 4.81
C ASP A 483 1.75 -24.91 3.63
N THR A 484 3.06 -24.86 3.88
CA THR A 484 4.09 -24.90 2.82
C THR A 484 4.87 -26.19 2.93
N LEU A 485 4.62 -27.07 1.96
CA LEU A 485 5.23 -28.38 1.79
C LEU A 485 6.57 -28.24 1.05
N HIS A 486 7.68 -28.47 1.74
CA HIS A 486 9.01 -28.56 1.13
C HIS A 486 9.34 -30.03 0.86
N PHE A 487 9.40 -30.41 -0.42
CA PHE A 487 9.67 -31.79 -0.84
C PHE A 487 11.18 -32.08 -0.95
N ASN A 488 11.96 -31.06 -1.30
CA ASN A 488 13.42 -31.05 -1.36
C ASN A 488 13.90 -29.60 -1.59
N ARG A 489 15.21 -29.37 -1.68
CA ARG A 489 15.79 -28.03 -1.91
C ARG A 489 15.30 -27.31 -3.19
N HIS A 490 14.77 -28.04 -4.16
CA HIS A 490 14.32 -27.49 -5.45
C HIS A 490 12.81 -27.29 -5.54
N TRP A 491 11.99 -28.04 -4.79
CA TRP A 491 10.53 -28.04 -4.96
C TRP A 491 9.81 -27.84 -3.64
N SER A 492 8.92 -26.84 -3.62
CA SER A 492 7.90 -26.68 -2.59
C SER A 492 6.55 -26.31 -3.20
N ALA A 493 5.48 -26.59 -2.48
CA ALA A 493 4.12 -26.17 -2.82
C ALA A 493 3.47 -25.59 -1.57
N SER A 494 2.66 -24.54 -1.71
CA SER A 494 1.92 -23.94 -0.59
C SER A 494 0.44 -23.88 -0.89
N GLY A 495 -0.37 -24.14 0.14
CA GLY A 495 -1.80 -23.88 0.13
C GLY A 495 -2.17 -23.00 1.31
N THR A 496 -3.08 -22.06 1.12
CA THR A 496 -3.69 -21.30 2.22
C THR A 496 -5.16 -21.05 1.91
N LEU A 497 -5.99 -21.10 2.94
CA LEU A 497 -7.44 -20.90 2.86
C LEU A 497 -7.86 -19.95 3.98
N ALA A 498 -8.48 -18.83 3.61
CA ALA A 498 -9.28 -18.04 4.54
C ALA A 498 -10.76 -18.47 4.43
N TRP A 499 -11.36 -18.80 5.56
CA TRP A 499 -12.79 -19.01 5.75
C TRP A 499 -13.35 -17.81 6.51
N SER A 500 -14.18 -17.00 5.86
CA SER A 500 -14.56 -15.66 6.32
C SER A 500 -16.06 -15.53 6.56
N TRP A 501 -16.40 -14.69 7.53
CA TRP A 501 -17.75 -14.15 7.77
C TRP A 501 -17.69 -12.65 7.54
N LEU A 502 -18.69 -12.11 6.87
CA LEU A 502 -18.77 -10.69 6.53
C LEU A 502 -20.20 -10.20 6.71
N ASP A 503 -20.30 -9.09 7.44
CA ASP A 503 -21.50 -8.33 7.75
C ASP A 503 -21.23 -6.86 7.40
N ALA A 504 -22.26 -6.16 6.90
CA ALA A 504 -22.17 -4.76 6.55
C ALA A 504 -23.55 -4.08 6.62
N GLU A 505 -23.59 -2.89 7.22
CA GLU A 505 -24.78 -2.05 7.34
C GLU A 505 -24.55 -0.69 6.70
N SER A 506 -25.57 -0.18 6.00
CA SER A 506 -25.59 1.16 5.43
C SER A 506 -26.81 1.89 5.93
N THR A 507 -26.60 3.07 6.50
CA THR A 507 -27.65 3.97 6.94
C THR A 507 -27.72 5.15 5.97
N GLY A 508 -28.75 5.14 5.13
CA GLY A 508 -29.04 6.22 4.20
C GLY A 508 -29.49 7.50 4.92
N THR A 509 -29.65 8.57 4.16
CA THR A 509 -30.21 9.83 4.64
C THR A 509 -31.57 10.13 4.02
N VAL A 510 -32.36 10.94 4.73
CA VAL A 510 -33.51 11.64 4.15
C VAL A 510 -33.11 13.10 3.97
N ALA A 511 -33.17 13.59 2.74
CA ALA A 511 -32.92 14.99 2.44
C ALA A 511 -34.11 15.84 2.89
N GLY A 512 -33.85 16.79 3.78
CA GLY A 512 -34.76 17.89 4.08
C GLY A 512 -34.78 18.91 2.95
N LYS A 513 -35.68 19.89 3.04
CA LYS A 513 -35.68 21.03 2.10
C LYS A 513 -34.36 21.81 2.26
N PRO A 514 -33.56 22.00 1.21
CA PRO A 514 -32.35 22.81 1.31
C PRO A 514 -32.72 24.28 1.61
N THR A 515 -31.85 24.95 2.36
CA THR A 515 -31.97 26.40 2.60
C THR A 515 -31.01 27.13 1.68
N ILE A 516 -31.48 28.15 0.98
CA ILE A 516 -30.64 29.06 0.19
C ILE A 516 -30.52 30.36 0.96
N SER A 517 -29.31 30.85 1.12
CA SER A 517 -28.96 32.12 1.77
C SER A 517 -27.88 32.84 0.96
N GLU A 518 -27.74 34.15 1.16
CA GLU A 518 -26.63 34.92 0.63
C GLU A 518 -25.60 35.16 1.75
N ILE A 519 -24.33 34.81 1.50
CA ILE A 519 -23.21 35.05 2.43
C ILE A 519 -22.12 35.75 1.65
N GLU A 520 -21.77 36.98 2.07
CA GLU A 520 -20.72 37.80 1.46
C GLU A 520 -20.86 37.98 -0.07
N GLY A 521 -22.10 38.01 -0.57
CA GLY A 521 -22.44 38.15 -1.99
C GLY A 521 -22.51 36.84 -2.79
N TYR A 522 -22.24 35.69 -2.14
CA TYR A 522 -22.35 34.36 -2.76
C TYR A 522 -23.68 33.69 -2.43
N SER A 523 -24.23 32.95 -3.40
CA SER A 523 -25.35 32.04 -3.20
C SER A 523 -24.86 30.80 -2.45
N VAL A 524 -25.43 30.53 -1.27
CA VAL A 524 -25.06 29.40 -0.42
C VAL A 524 -26.25 28.47 -0.25
N THR A 525 -26.13 27.26 -0.78
CA THR A 525 -27.07 26.17 -0.55
C THR A 525 -26.62 25.36 0.66
N THR A 526 -27.42 25.37 1.73
CA THR A 526 -27.24 24.48 2.88
C THR A 526 -28.12 23.25 2.70
N THR A 527 -27.49 22.09 2.53
CA THR A 527 -28.15 20.79 2.52
C THR A 527 -28.44 20.37 3.96
N HIS A 528 -29.65 19.89 4.22
CA HIS A 528 -30.06 19.34 5.53
C HIS A 528 -30.40 17.87 5.35
N LEU A 529 -29.78 17.00 6.13
CA LEU A 529 -29.95 15.55 6.11
C LEU A 529 -30.42 15.07 7.48
N SER A 530 -31.23 14.03 7.50
CA SER A 530 -31.56 13.27 8.71
C SER A 530 -31.27 11.79 8.53
N LYS A 531 -31.04 11.06 9.63
CA LYS A 531 -30.82 9.60 9.59
C LYS A 531 -32.05 8.92 8.97
N GLY A 532 -31.83 8.23 7.86
CA GLY A 532 -32.81 7.43 7.16
C GLY A 532 -32.83 5.98 7.64
N ALA A 533 -33.30 5.07 6.77
CA ALA A 533 -33.35 3.65 7.06
C ALA A 533 -31.96 3.01 6.99
N THR A 534 -31.65 2.19 7.99
CA THR A 534 -30.52 1.25 7.96
C THR A 534 -30.92 0.02 7.11
N LYS A 535 -29.99 -0.43 6.28
CA LYS A 535 -30.10 -1.58 5.37
C LYS A 535 -28.89 -2.47 5.62
N HIS A 536 -29.13 -3.77 5.76
CA HIS A 536 -28.09 -4.77 5.95
C HIS A 536 -27.75 -5.41 4.60
N MET A 537 -26.46 -5.66 4.37
CA MET A 537 -26.00 -6.56 3.34
C MET A 537 -26.50 -7.98 3.66
N PRO A 538 -26.86 -8.82 2.68
CA PRO A 538 -27.16 -10.22 2.95
C PRO A 538 -25.96 -10.92 3.58
N ASP A 539 -26.15 -11.51 4.77
CA ASP A 539 -25.10 -12.16 5.56
C ASP A 539 -24.27 -13.12 4.71
N VAL A 540 -22.95 -12.93 4.71
CA VAL A 540 -22.03 -13.85 4.02
C VAL A 540 -21.45 -14.84 5.02
N ASP A 541 -22.32 -15.72 5.50
CA ASP A 541 -21.92 -16.88 6.29
C ASP A 541 -21.09 -17.84 5.42
N ALA A 542 -19.81 -18.02 5.78
CA ALA A 542 -18.88 -18.95 5.16
C ALA A 542 -18.43 -18.63 3.72
N ALA A 543 -17.68 -17.54 3.56
CA ALA A 543 -16.99 -17.21 2.32
C ALA A 543 -15.56 -17.77 2.27
N PHE A 544 -15.18 -18.45 1.18
CA PHE A 544 -13.84 -19.05 1.03
C PHE A 544 -12.94 -18.28 0.07
N SER A 545 -11.75 -17.88 0.54
CA SER A 545 -10.66 -17.32 -0.26
C SER A 545 -9.46 -18.27 -0.25
N PRO A 546 -9.32 -19.17 -1.23
CA PRO A 546 -8.15 -20.04 -1.38
C PRO A 546 -7.03 -19.37 -2.19
N THR A 547 -5.78 -19.69 -1.82
CA THR A 547 -4.57 -19.47 -2.62
C THR A 547 -3.76 -20.77 -2.67
N ALA A 548 -3.24 -21.11 -3.85
CA ALA A 548 -2.36 -22.26 -4.04
C ALA A 548 -1.17 -21.87 -4.92
N SER A 549 0.03 -22.32 -4.54
CA SER A 549 1.28 -21.96 -5.20
C SER A 549 2.18 -23.17 -5.39
N LEU A 550 2.92 -23.20 -6.50
CA LEU A 550 3.99 -24.14 -6.78
C LEU A 550 5.30 -23.36 -6.99
N VAL A 551 6.37 -23.80 -6.34
CA VAL A 551 7.67 -23.14 -6.35
C VAL A 551 8.75 -24.11 -6.82
N TYR A 552 9.56 -23.65 -7.77
CA TYR A 552 10.76 -24.34 -8.23
C TYR A 552 12.00 -23.46 -8.03
N LYS A 553 13.03 -24.00 -7.40
CA LYS A 553 14.31 -23.34 -7.14
C LYS A 553 15.43 -24.04 -7.88
N PRO A 554 15.84 -23.58 -9.09
CA PRO A 554 16.97 -24.16 -9.81
C PRO A 554 18.25 -24.18 -8.95
N THR A 555 18.49 -23.08 -8.22
CA THR A 555 19.60 -22.84 -7.30
C THR A 555 19.10 -21.98 -6.13
N ASP A 556 19.87 -21.86 -5.05
CA ASP A 556 19.44 -21.13 -3.84
C ASP A 556 19.19 -19.62 -4.05
N ASN A 557 19.69 -19.07 -5.17
CA ASN A 557 19.54 -17.69 -5.61
C ASN A 557 18.51 -17.51 -6.76
N GLN A 558 17.74 -18.55 -7.12
CA GLN A 558 16.73 -18.53 -8.17
C GLN A 558 15.41 -19.13 -7.67
N THR A 559 14.29 -18.50 -8.00
CA THR A 559 12.95 -19.00 -7.66
C THR A 559 11.99 -18.72 -8.82
N ALA A 560 11.53 -19.77 -9.49
CA ALA A 560 10.36 -19.74 -10.36
C ALA A 560 9.12 -20.13 -9.56
N TYR A 561 7.97 -19.52 -9.84
CA TYR A 561 6.71 -19.88 -9.18
C TYR A 561 5.49 -19.68 -10.08
N PHE A 562 4.42 -20.38 -9.73
CA PHE A 562 3.07 -20.16 -10.22
C PHE A 562 2.12 -20.10 -9.03
N THR A 563 1.19 -19.15 -9.05
CA THR A 563 0.22 -18.93 -7.97
C THR A 563 -1.17 -18.68 -8.57
N TYR A 564 -2.18 -19.27 -7.95
CA TYR A 564 -3.59 -19.03 -8.23
C TYR A 564 -4.30 -18.64 -6.94
N GLY A 565 -5.16 -17.62 -7.03
CA GLY A 565 -5.89 -17.10 -5.89
C GLY A 565 -7.33 -16.71 -6.24
N ARG A 566 -8.23 -16.83 -5.27
CA ARG A 566 -9.55 -16.22 -5.30
C ARG A 566 -9.82 -15.45 -4.02
N SER A 567 -10.58 -14.38 -4.13
CA SER A 567 -11.13 -13.68 -2.97
C SER A 567 -12.50 -13.08 -3.26
N LEU A 568 -13.07 -12.47 -2.22
CA LEU A 568 -14.29 -11.69 -2.25
C LEU A 568 -14.06 -10.38 -1.48
N GLN A 569 -14.93 -9.41 -1.70
CA GLN A 569 -15.03 -8.17 -0.93
C GLN A 569 -16.51 -7.94 -0.61
N ALA A 570 -16.81 -7.09 0.37
CA ALA A 570 -18.15 -6.56 0.58
C ALA A 570 -18.75 -5.99 -0.71
N GLY A 571 -20.08 -6.04 -0.79
CA GLY A 571 -20.79 -5.22 -1.76
C GLY A 571 -20.72 -3.75 -1.34
N SER A 572 -20.78 -2.84 -2.31
CA SER A 572 -20.96 -1.42 -2.01
C SER A 572 -22.43 -1.13 -1.68
N SER A 573 -22.67 -0.20 -0.75
CA SER A 573 -23.98 0.47 -0.67
C SER A 573 -24.21 1.28 -1.95
N VAL A 574 -25.44 1.28 -2.44
CA VAL A 574 -25.84 1.94 -3.68
C VAL A 574 -26.13 3.41 -3.42
N SER A 575 -25.40 4.29 -4.10
CA SER A 575 -25.60 5.75 -4.04
C SER A 575 -26.89 6.20 -4.73
N ALA A 576 -27.32 7.43 -4.43
CA ALA A 576 -28.49 8.04 -5.06
C ALA A 576 -28.34 8.11 -6.60
N GLY A 577 -29.42 7.77 -7.32
CA GLY A 577 -29.48 7.76 -8.78
C GLY A 577 -29.97 6.45 -9.38
N ALA A 578 -29.88 5.34 -8.64
CA ALA A 578 -30.49 4.05 -9.01
C ALA A 578 -31.80 3.79 -8.25
N LEU A 579 -32.67 2.93 -8.77
CA LEU A 579 -33.93 2.53 -8.13
C LEU A 579 -33.71 1.79 -6.79
N ASN A 580 -32.60 1.05 -6.67
CA ASN A 580 -32.18 0.36 -5.45
C ASN A 580 -31.22 1.20 -4.58
N ASN A 581 -31.41 2.54 -4.56
CA ASN A 581 -30.68 3.45 -3.68
C ASN A 581 -30.72 2.99 -2.22
N ASN A 582 -29.57 3.07 -1.52
CA ASN A 582 -29.34 2.60 -0.16
C ASN A 582 -29.46 1.08 0.04
N GLU A 583 -29.58 0.27 -1.01
CA GLU A 583 -29.43 -1.19 -0.91
C GLU A 583 -27.96 -1.62 -1.09
N TYR A 584 -27.62 -2.87 -0.77
CA TYR A 584 -26.30 -3.44 -1.01
C TYR A 584 -26.25 -4.21 -2.33
N THR A 585 -25.13 -4.08 -3.05
CA THR A 585 -24.80 -5.06 -4.10
C THR A 585 -24.44 -6.41 -3.49
N ALA A 586 -24.56 -7.49 -4.26
CA ALA A 586 -23.94 -8.78 -3.91
C ALA A 586 -22.42 -8.64 -3.66
N PRO A 587 -21.77 -9.57 -2.92
CA PRO A 587 -20.32 -9.56 -2.74
C PRO A 587 -19.56 -9.50 -4.07
N VAL A 588 -18.55 -8.63 -4.16
CA VAL A 588 -17.64 -8.60 -5.32
C VAL A 588 -16.76 -9.85 -5.26
N ARG A 589 -16.60 -10.56 -6.39
CA ARG A 589 -15.73 -11.75 -6.47
C ARG A 589 -14.57 -11.49 -7.40
N SER A 590 -13.42 -12.05 -7.04
CA SER A 590 -12.17 -11.86 -7.77
C SER A 590 -11.36 -13.15 -7.91
N GLU A 591 -10.61 -13.24 -9.00
CA GLU A 591 -9.74 -14.36 -9.35
C GLU A 591 -8.45 -13.85 -9.98
N GLU A 592 -7.32 -14.49 -9.66
CA GLU A 592 -6.00 -14.15 -10.19
C GLU A 592 -5.17 -15.41 -10.49
N PHE A 593 -4.40 -15.33 -11.57
CA PHE A 593 -3.30 -16.23 -11.91
C PHE A 593 -2.02 -15.41 -12.04
N GLU A 594 -0.94 -15.85 -11.40
CA GLU A 594 0.39 -15.24 -11.49
C GLU A 594 1.44 -16.31 -11.82
N VAL A 595 2.38 -15.98 -12.69
CA VAL A 595 3.61 -16.74 -12.91
C VAL A 595 4.79 -15.79 -12.80
N GLY A 596 5.83 -16.17 -12.07
CA GLY A 596 6.97 -15.28 -11.84
C GLY A 596 8.30 -15.99 -11.67
N TYR A 597 9.36 -15.19 -11.79
CA TYR A 597 10.73 -15.61 -11.64
C TYR A 597 11.53 -14.54 -10.90
N LYS A 598 12.28 -14.98 -9.88
CA LYS A 598 13.10 -14.14 -9.02
C LYS A 598 14.54 -14.62 -9.06
N TYR A 599 15.47 -13.68 -9.17
CA TYR A 599 16.90 -13.97 -9.30
C TYR A 599 17.73 -13.00 -8.46
N MET A 600 18.59 -13.54 -7.60
CA MET A 600 19.56 -12.78 -6.84
C MET A 600 20.96 -12.95 -7.46
N TYR A 601 21.53 -11.86 -7.93
CA TYR A 601 22.89 -11.81 -8.49
C TYR A 601 23.74 -10.81 -7.70
N ARG A 602 24.72 -11.33 -6.95
CA ARG A 602 25.52 -10.54 -6.00
C ARG A 602 24.59 -9.83 -5.01
N ASN A 603 24.59 -8.50 -5.00
CA ASN A 603 23.75 -7.67 -4.13
C ASN A 603 22.50 -7.12 -4.84
N MET A 604 22.24 -7.53 -6.08
CA MET A 604 21.02 -7.17 -6.81
C MET A 604 20.00 -8.30 -6.74
N GLN A 605 18.72 -7.93 -6.61
CA GLN A 605 17.59 -8.82 -6.82
C GLN A 605 16.77 -8.31 -8.02
N PHE A 606 16.40 -9.24 -8.89
CA PHE A 606 15.51 -9.03 -10.03
C PHE A 606 14.26 -9.89 -9.86
N ASN A 607 13.09 -9.30 -10.04
CA ASN A 607 11.82 -10.03 -10.08
C ASN A 607 11.13 -9.74 -11.42
N ILE A 608 10.53 -10.75 -12.04
CA ILE A 608 9.59 -10.60 -13.16
C ILE A 608 8.35 -11.44 -12.89
N ALA A 609 7.16 -10.88 -13.12
CA ALA A 609 5.89 -11.57 -12.94
C ALA A 609 4.92 -11.23 -14.08
N GLY A 610 4.21 -12.24 -14.59
CA GLY A 610 3.08 -12.06 -15.50
C GLY A 610 1.78 -12.47 -14.79
N PHE A 611 0.72 -11.68 -14.94
CA PHE A 611 -0.55 -11.91 -14.25
C PHE A 611 -1.78 -11.77 -15.15
N ARG A 612 -2.85 -12.45 -14.75
CA ARG A 612 -4.23 -12.24 -15.20
C ARG A 612 -5.11 -12.14 -13.96
N ALA A 613 -5.72 -10.98 -13.74
CA ALA A 613 -6.64 -10.74 -12.63
C ALA A 613 -8.02 -10.27 -13.15
N THR A 614 -9.08 -10.63 -12.42
CA THR A 614 -10.45 -10.21 -12.69
C THR A 614 -11.18 -9.83 -11.40
N ARG A 615 -12.00 -8.77 -11.47
CA ARG A 615 -12.90 -8.26 -10.42
C ARG A 615 -14.27 -7.99 -11.04
N SER A 616 -15.37 -8.21 -10.32
CA SER A 616 -16.70 -7.76 -10.76
C SER A 616 -16.71 -6.23 -10.93
N TYR A 617 -17.35 -5.72 -12.00
CA TYR A 617 -17.46 -4.29 -12.25
C TYR A 617 -18.92 -3.84 -12.08
N SER A 618 -19.11 -2.76 -11.33
CA SER A 618 -20.41 -2.26 -10.90
C SER A 618 -20.89 -1.10 -11.78
N PHE A 619 -22.16 -1.10 -12.15
CA PHE A 619 -22.80 0.03 -12.86
C PHE A 619 -24.33 -0.01 -12.71
N ILE A 620 -24.99 1.11 -13.02
CA ILE A 620 -26.45 1.17 -13.17
C ILE A 620 -26.82 0.54 -14.52
N ASP A 621 -27.55 -0.57 -14.52
CA ASP A 621 -28.02 -1.19 -15.76
C ASP A 621 -29.04 -0.26 -16.47
N PRO A 622 -28.74 0.26 -17.68
CA PRO A 622 -29.58 1.23 -18.37
C PRO A 622 -30.92 0.66 -18.87
N LYS A 623 -31.23 -0.62 -18.59
CA LYS A 623 -32.52 -1.24 -18.88
C LYS A 623 -33.43 -1.36 -17.65
N THR A 624 -32.86 -1.36 -16.45
CA THR A 624 -33.59 -1.60 -15.20
C THR A 624 -33.42 -0.48 -14.18
N ASP A 625 -32.48 0.44 -14.40
CA ASP A 625 -32.05 1.51 -13.47
C ASP A 625 -31.63 0.97 -12.08
N ILE A 626 -31.23 -0.29 -12.01
CA ILE A 626 -30.69 -0.95 -10.81
C ILE A 626 -29.16 -0.93 -10.89
N TYR A 627 -28.50 -0.51 -9.80
CA TYR A 627 -27.05 -0.61 -9.66
C TYR A 627 -26.66 -2.01 -9.18
N GLY A 628 -25.71 -2.64 -9.88
CA GLY A 628 -25.25 -3.98 -9.53
C GLY A 628 -23.95 -4.41 -10.20
N ASN A 629 -23.44 -5.56 -9.75
CA ASN A 629 -22.14 -6.12 -10.14
C ASN A 629 -22.26 -6.96 -11.43
N TYR A 630 -22.73 -6.34 -12.51
CA TYR A 630 -23.04 -7.04 -13.77
C TYR A 630 -21.85 -7.16 -14.73
N GLY A 631 -20.85 -6.28 -14.62
CA GLY A 631 -19.70 -6.21 -15.51
C GLY A 631 -18.51 -7.00 -14.99
N THR A 632 -17.40 -6.95 -15.72
CA THR A 632 -16.12 -7.51 -15.26
C THR A 632 -14.98 -6.61 -15.68
N GLN A 633 -14.17 -6.17 -14.73
CA GLN A 633 -12.86 -5.60 -15.05
C GLN A 633 -11.86 -6.76 -15.13
N ARG A 634 -11.10 -6.80 -16.23
CA ARG A 634 -10.08 -7.81 -16.51
C ARG A 634 -8.78 -7.13 -16.85
N ASN A 635 -7.74 -7.43 -16.07
CA ASN A 635 -6.43 -6.85 -16.21
C ASN A 635 -5.41 -7.97 -16.50
N TYR A 636 -4.74 -7.89 -17.65
CA TYR A 636 -3.52 -8.66 -17.94
C TYR A 636 -2.32 -7.76 -17.74
N GLY A 637 -1.18 -8.28 -17.27
CA GLY A 637 0.02 -7.46 -17.18
C GLY A 637 1.32 -8.24 -16.97
N VAL A 638 2.41 -7.50 -17.09
CA VAL A 638 3.78 -7.95 -16.81
C VAL A 638 4.47 -6.89 -15.97
N GLU A 639 5.04 -7.32 -14.84
CA GLU A 639 5.77 -6.50 -13.87
C GLU A 639 7.24 -6.92 -13.90
N PHE A 640 8.15 -5.95 -13.89
CA PHE A 640 9.59 -6.16 -13.69
C PHE A 640 10.09 -5.23 -12.59
N GLN A 641 10.96 -5.74 -11.71
CA GLN A 641 11.53 -5.01 -10.57
C GLN A 641 13.02 -5.32 -10.47
N ALA A 642 13.83 -4.32 -10.12
CA ALA A 642 15.24 -4.46 -9.80
C ALA A 642 15.59 -3.61 -8.56
N MET A 643 16.29 -4.20 -7.59
CA MET A 643 16.71 -3.51 -6.36
C MET A 643 18.08 -3.96 -5.86
N GLY A 644 18.84 -3.03 -5.26
CA GLY A 644 20.13 -3.27 -4.63
C GLY A 644 21.33 -2.62 -5.35
N HIS A 645 22.52 -3.16 -5.17
CA HIS A 645 23.77 -2.51 -5.58
C HIS A 645 24.29 -3.00 -6.94
N ILE A 646 24.21 -2.14 -7.97
CA ILE A 646 24.85 -2.35 -9.28
C ILE A 646 26.38 -2.39 -9.11
N THR A 647 26.90 -1.47 -8.29
CA THR A 647 28.29 -1.44 -7.83
C THR A 647 28.33 -1.06 -6.34
N PRO A 648 29.45 -1.24 -5.62
CA PRO A 648 29.58 -0.78 -4.22
C PRO A 648 29.37 0.73 -3.98
N ARG A 649 29.17 1.52 -5.04
CA ARG A 649 28.89 2.96 -4.99
C ARG A 649 27.63 3.37 -5.77
N LEU A 650 26.91 2.42 -6.40
CA LEU A 650 25.72 2.69 -7.20
C LEU A 650 24.59 1.75 -6.79
N SER A 651 23.61 2.28 -6.06
CA SER A 651 22.37 1.61 -5.69
C SER A 651 21.27 1.92 -6.71
N VAL A 652 20.35 0.96 -6.91
CA VAL A 652 19.13 1.13 -7.70
C VAL A 652 17.94 0.59 -6.93
N ILE A 653 16.80 1.25 -7.09
CA ILE A 653 15.47 0.67 -6.91
C ILE A 653 14.62 1.13 -8.10
N GLY A 654 13.85 0.23 -8.70
CA GLY A 654 12.99 0.57 -9.82
C GLY A 654 12.42 -0.62 -10.54
N GLY A 655 11.73 -0.35 -11.65
CA GLY A 655 11.06 -1.35 -12.45
C GLY A 655 10.08 -0.75 -13.45
N MET A 656 9.25 -1.60 -14.02
CA MET A 656 8.16 -1.22 -14.91
C MET A 656 6.99 -2.18 -14.80
N THR A 657 5.78 -1.68 -15.08
CA THR A 657 4.56 -2.48 -15.18
C THR A 657 3.84 -2.13 -16.46
N TRP A 658 3.67 -3.12 -17.34
CA TRP A 658 2.79 -3.04 -18.50
C TRP A 658 1.46 -3.73 -18.17
N ILE A 659 0.36 -3.13 -18.60
CA ILE A 659 -1.00 -3.60 -18.28
C ILE A 659 -1.99 -3.34 -19.41
N ASP A 660 -2.84 -4.33 -19.71
CA ASP A 660 -4.05 -4.22 -20.50
C ASP A 660 -5.26 -4.38 -19.56
N ALA A 661 -5.76 -3.24 -19.06
CA ALA A 661 -6.87 -3.16 -18.12
C ALA A 661 -8.16 -2.76 -18.84
N GLN A 662 -9.12 -3.70 -18.94
CA GLN A 662 -10.34 -3.52 -19.72
C GLN A 662 -11.60 -3.77 -18.90
N VAL A 663 -12.62 -2.94 -19.11
CA VAL A 663 -13.97 -3.13 -18.57
C VAL A 663 -14.83 -3.82 -19.60
N LEU A 664 -15.45 -4.94 -19.22
CA LEU A 664 -16.24 -5.84 -20.07
C LEU A 664 -17.69 -5.92 -19.57
N ASN A 665 -18.62 -6.22 -20.49
CA ASN A 665 -20.02 -6.55 -20.20
C ASN A 665 -20.81 -5.43 -19.48
N THR A 666 -20.53 -4.16 -19.80
CA THR A 666 -21.15 -2.96 -19.19
C THR A 666 -22.58 -2.65 -19.70
N GLY A 667 -23.31 -3.66 -20.20
CA GLY A 667 -24.65 -3.50 -20.78
C GLY A 667 -24.71 -2.74 -22.13
N THR A 668 -23.68 -1.98 -22.51
CA THR A 668 -23.65 -1.18 -23.76
C THR A 668 -22.31 -1.29 -24.50
N ALA A 669 -22.35 -1.17 -25.84
CA ALA A 669 -21.14 -1.13 -26.66
C ALA A 669 -20.33 0.18 -26.50
N ALA A 670 -20.93 1.24 -25.92
CA ALA A 670 -20.27 2.53 -25.72
C ALA A 670 -19.25 2.49 -24.57
N THR A 671 -19.44 1.62 -23.58
CA THR A 671 -18.57 1.49 -22.39
C THR A 671 -17.92 0.09 -22.24
N SER A 672 -18.34 -0.90 -23.02
CA SER A 672 -17.76 -2.26 -22.98
C SER A 672 -16.53 -2.39 -23.88
N ASN A 673 -15.56 -3.19 -23.46
CA ASN A 673 -14.24 -3.35 -24.09
C ASN A 673 -13.44 -2.04 -24.12
N LYS A 674 -13.63 -1.20 -23.10
CA LYS A 674 -12.94 0.07 -22.91
C LYS A 674 -11.82 -0.07 -21.88
N GLN A 675 -10.77 0.74 -22.02
CA GLN A 675 -9.74 0.89 -21.01
C GLN A 675 -10.37 1.39 -19.71
N ALA A 676 -9.95 0.82 -18.58
CA ALA A 676 -10.29 1.35 -17.27
C ALA A 676 -9.80 2.80 -17.15
N VAL A 677 -10.66 3.69 -16.67
CA VAL A 677 -10.32 5.10 -16.41
C VAL A 677 -9.18 5.15 -15.38
N GLY A 678 -8.22 6.07 -15.56
CA GLY A 678 -7.11 6.23 -14.62
C GLY A 678 -5.98 5.20 -14.72
N VAL A 679 -6.16 4.06 -15.38
CA VAL A 679 -5.13 3.01 -15.43
C VAL A 679 -4.17 3.23 -16.60
N ALA A 680 -2.89 3.52 -16.31
CA ALA A 680 -1.86 3.71 -17.34
C ALA A 680 -1.39 2.35 -17.90
N PRO A 681 -1.43 2.11 -19.24
CA PRO A 681 -0.99 0.84 -19.83
C PRO A 681 0.51 0.53 -19.69
N LEU A 682 1.32 1.53 -19.36
CA LEU A 682 2.72 1.37 -19.02
C LEU A 682 3.09 2.39 -17.96
N GLN A 683 3.78 1.93 -16.91
CA GLN A 683 4.42 2.75 -15.90
C GLN A 683 5.83 2.28 -15.67
N ALA A 684 6.72 3.20 -15.31
CA ALA A 684 8.08 2.89 -14.88
C ALA A 684 8.56 3.89 -13.83
N ASN A 685 9.35 3.40 -12.88
CA ASN A 685 10.09 4.23 -11.94
C ASN A 685 11.53 3.69 -11.85
N VAL A 686 12.53 4.57 -11.82
CA VAL A 686 13.93 4.20 -11.52
C VAL A 686 14.59 5.29 -10.69
N LEU A 687 14.92 4.97 -9.44
CA LEU A 687 15.78 5.74 -8.56
C LEU A 687 17.20 5.14 -8.55
N LEU A 688 18.18 5.96 -8.92
CA LEU A 688 19.62 5.67 -8.81
C LEU A 688 20.24 6.53 -7.70
N ASP A 689 21.05 5.94 -6.82
CA ASP A 689 21.86 6.67 -5.83
C ASP A 689 23.34 6.32 -6.00
N TYR A 690 24.16 7.35 -6.22
CA TYR A 690 25.58 7.23 -6.54
C TYR A 690 26.45 7.97 -5.52
N ARG A 691 27.29 7.23 -4.80
CA ARG A 691 28.32 7.80 -3.91
C ARG A 691 29.54 8.24 -4.72
N VAL A 692 29.79 9.55 -4.74
CA VAL A 692 30.88 10.17 -5.50
C VAL A 692 32.24 9.76 -4.91
N PRO A 693 33.19 9.26 -5.73
CA PRO A 693 34.39 8.58 -5.25
C PRO A 693 35.53 9.55 -4.90
N PHE A 694 35.31 10.43 -3.94
CA PHE A 694 36.37 11.29 -3.41
C PHE A 694 37.42 10.52 -2.61
N ALA A 695 38.64 11.06 -2.55
CA ALA A 695 39.73 10.49 -1.76
C ALA A 695 39.43 10.55 -0.25
N GLN A 696 39.92 9.57 0.50
CA GLN A 696 39.81 9.56 1.96
C GLN A 696 40.51 10.79 2.56
N GLY A 697 39.80 11.54 3.41
CA GLY A 697 40.28 12.81 3.96
C GLY A 697 39.94 14.05 3.13
N PHE A 698 39.40 13.90 1.91
CA PHE A 698 38.88 15.02 1.14
C PHE A 698 37.59 15.59 1.75
N ALA A 699 37.39 16.91 1.64
CA ALA A 699 36.29 17.63 2.28
C ALA A 699 34.88 17.27 1.76
N LEU A 700 34.74 16.50 0.67
CA LEU A 700 33.46 15.97 0.18
C LEU A 700 33.36 14.44 0.24
N ASN A 701 34.28 13.76 0.95
CA ASN A 701 34.22 12.30 1.09
C ASN A 701 32.91 11.84 1.73
N GLY A 702 32.17 10.98 1.04
CA GLY A 702 30.84 10.51 1.44
C GLY A 702 29.68 11.19 0.70
N LEU A 703 29.92 12.26 -0.06
CA LEU A 703 28.90 12.88 -0.93
C LEU A 703 28.24 11.83 -1.83
N ALA A 704 26.91 11.85 -1.89
CA ALA A 704 26.13 11.08 -2.84
C ALA A 704 25.16 11.97 -3.60
N VAL A 705 24.89 11.60 -4.84
CA VAL A 705 23.86 12.20 -5.70
C VAL A 705 22.84 11.13 -6.06
N ASN A 706 21.58 11.50 -6.18
CA ASN A 706 20.55 10.61 -6.68
C ASN A 706 19.71 11.28 -7.76
N ALA A 707 19.12 10.44 -8.61
CA ALA A 707 18.21 10.84 -9.67
C ALA A 707 17.12 9.79 -9.79
N ASN A 708 15.87 10.25 -9.89
CA ASN A 708 14.68 9.44 -9.90
C ASN A 708 13.83 9.81 -11.11
N VAL A 709 13.53 8.85 -11.98
CA VAL A 709 12.71 9.09 -13.18
C VAL A 709 11.41 8.33 -13.04
N HIS A 710 10.29 9.06 -13.07
CA HIS A 710 8.95 8.48 -13.17
C HIS A 710 8.42 8.63 -14.60
N TYR A 711 7.76 7.60 -15.09
CA TYR A 711 6.99 7.65 -16.33
C TYR A 711 5.62 7.02 -16.11
N THR A 712 4.58 7.75 -16.52
CA THR A 712 3.20 7.27 -16.53
C THR A 712 2.65 7.44 -17.95
N GLY A 713 2.17 6.34 -18.53
CA GLY A 713 1.56 6.33 -19.86
C GLY A 713 0.24 7.08 -19.94
N ARG A 714 -0.24 7.29 -21.17
CA ARG A 714 -1.53 7.90 -21.46
C ARG A 714 -2.66 7.11 -20.80
N ARG A 715 -3.57 7.79 -20.10
CA ARG A 715 -4.71 7.20 -19.37
C ARG A 715 -6.04 7.65 -19.95
N ALA A 716 -7.02 6.74 -20.03
CA ALA A 716 -8.39 7.14 -20.33
C ALA A 716 -8.90 8.07 -19.22
N ALA A 717 -9.49 9.19 -19.61
CA ALA A 717 -10.05 10.18 -18.69
C ALA A 717 -11.59 10.10 -18.61
N ASP A 718 -12.22 9.24 -19.41
CA ASP A 718 -13.66 8.97 -19.40
C ASP A 718 -14.00 7.51 -19.72
N VAL A 719 -15.20 7.07 -19.31
CA VAL A 719 -15.69 5.69 -19.49
C VAL A 719 -15.94 5.30 -20.96
N TYR A 720 -16.06 6.26 -21.86
CA TYR A 720 -16.20 6.03 -23.30
C TYR A 720 -14.84 5.91 -24.02
N ASN A 721 -13.75 6.29 -23.33
CA ASN A 721 -12.42 6.54 -23.88
C ASN A 721 -12.44 7.52 -25.06
N SER A 722 -13.24 8.58 -24.95
CA SER A 722 -13.29 9.70 -25.90
C SER A 722 -12.25 10.78 -25.57
N THR A 723 -11.74 10.80 -24.34
CA THR A 723 -10.70 11.73 -23.88
C THR A 723 -9.68 11.04 -22.99
N PHE A 724 -8.46 11.60 -22.94
CA PHE A 724 -7.30 10.98 -22.31
C PHE A 724 -6.43 12.02 -21.61
N ALA A 725 -5.91 11.68 -20.43
CA ALA A 725 -4.75 12.35 -19.87
C ALA A 725 -3.49 11.90 -20.63
N GLY A 726 -2.66 12.87 -21.04
CA GLY A 726 -1.37 12.61 -21.69
C GLY A 726 -0.43 11.79 -20.80
N SER A 727 0.51 11.10 -21.44
CA SER A 727 1.68 10.54 -20.75
C SER A 727 2.60 11.66 -20.27
N TYR A 728 3.29 11.46 -19.15
CA TYR A 728 4.26 12.42 -18.62
C TYR A 728 5.53 11.72 -18.11
N VAL A 729 6.59 12.51 -17.96
CA VAL A 729 7.83 12.12 -17.29
C VAL A 729 8.16 13.19 -16.26
N THR A 730 8.38 12.79 -15.01
CA THR A 730 9.01 13.65 -14.00
C THR A 730 10.41 13.14 -13.66
N LEU A 731 11.29 14.06 -13.31
CA LEU A 731 12.65 13.80 -12.86
C LEU A 731 12.79 14.46 -11.49
N ASP A 732 13.14 13.70 -10.46
CA ASP A 732 13.58 14.22 -9.18
C ASP A 732 15.11 14.04 -9.07
N MET A 733 15.79 14.97 -8.41
CA MET A 733 17.23 14.91 -8.19
C MET A 733 17.59 15.32 -6.77
N GLY A 734 18.57 14.64 -6.19
CA GLY A 734 19.05 14.92 -4.85
C GLY A 734 20.56 14.89 -4.72
N VAL A 735 21.07 15.64 -3.75
CA VAL A 735 22.44 15.56 -3.26
C VAL A 735 22.41 15.48 -1.74
N ARG A 736 23.26 14.62 -1.18
CA ARG A 736 23.36 14.39 0.26
C ARG A 736 24.82 14.27 0.68
N TYR A 737 25.16 14.97 1.75
CA TYR A 737 26.52 15.08 2.25
C TYR A 737 26.58 14.74 3.74
N PRO A 738 27.09 13.55 4.11
CA PRO A 738 27.36 13.19 5.49
C PRO A 738 28.67 13.82 5.95
N PHE A 739 28.64 14.50 7.10
CA PHE A 739 29.82 15.11 7.72
C PHE A 739 29.80 14.94 9.24
N ARG A 740 30.73 15.60 9.93
CA ARG A 740 30.81 15.59 11.40
C ARG A 740 31.09 16.99 11.91
N ALA A 741 30.26 17.46 12.84
CA ALA A 741 30.56 18.64 13.66
C ALA A 741 30.75 18.17 15.11
N GLY A 742 31.93 18.43 15.67
CA GLY A 742 32.34 17.89 16.97
C GLY A 742 32.32 16.35 17.00
N ARG A 743 31.57 15.76 17.94
CA ARG A 743 31.47 14.30 18.13
C ARG A 743 30.27 13.66 17.43
N HIS A 744 29.39 14.46 16.84
CA HIS A 744 28.12 14.00 16.27
C HIS A 744 28.24 13.84 14.74
N PRO A 745 27.68 12.79 14.13
CA PRO A 745 27.48 12.75 12.69
C PRO A 745 26.33 13.70 12.29
N TRP A 746 26.48 14.31 11.13
CA TRP A 746 25.51 15.23 10.53
C TRP A 746 25.24 14.81 9.08
N MET A 747 24.08 15.15 8.55
CA MET A 747 23.72 14.98 7.15
C MET A 747 23.04 16.25 6.63
N ALA A 748 23.60 16.85 5.58
CA ALA A 748 22.89 17.83 4.76
C ALA A 748 22.27 17.12 3.56
N ARG A 749 20.99 17.38 3.26
CA ARG A 749 20.28 16.91 2.07
C ARG A 749 19.70 18.11 1.33
N PHE A 750 19.83 18.12 0.02
CA PHE A 750 19.15 19.04 -0.88
C PHE A 750 18.53 18.23 -2.02
N GLY A 751 17.24 18.38 -2.24
CA GLY A 751 16.46 17.67 -3.26
C GLY A 751 15.64 18.64 -4.09
N VAL A 752 15.30 18.23 -5.30
CA VAL A 752 14.40 18.95 -6.21
C VAL A 752 13.46 17.92 -6.82
N THR A 753 12.17 18.03 -6.54
CA THR A 753 11.12 17.23 -7.17
C THR A 753 10.64 17.91 -8.44
N ASN A 754 10.25 17.13 -9.46
CA ASN A 754 9.81 17.64 -10.76
C ASN A 754 10.78 18.70 -11.34
N VAL A 755 12.07 18.36 -11.48
CA VAL A 755 13.16 19.22 -11.99
C VAL A 755 12.83 19.86 -13.33
N ALA A 756 12.07 19.20 -14.20
CA ALA A 756 11.61 19.77 -15.47
C ALA A 756 10.57 20.90 -15.29
N ASN A 757 9.85 20.92 -14.16
CA ASN A 757 8.57 21.63 -13.96
C ASN A 757 7.53 21.21 -15.02
N GLU A 758 7.42 19.91 -15.23
CA GLU A 758 6.45 19.29 -16.14
C GLU A 758 5.03 19.56 -15.63
N ARG A 759 4.11 19.87 -16.56
CA ARG A 759 2.69 20.11 -16.26
C ARG A 759 1.86 18.94 -16.75
N TYR A 760 1.40 18.13 -15.82
CA TYR A 760 0.72 16.87 -16.09
C TYR A 760 -0.55 16.73 -15.25
N TRP A 761 -1.46 15.85 -15.67
CA TRP A 761 -2.55 15.38 -14.82
C TRP A 761 -1.99 14.24 -13.96
N SER A 762 -1.95 14.39 -12.64
CA SER A 762 -1.49 13.34 -11.73
C SER A 762 -2.51 12.21 -11.64
N SER A 763 -3.79 12.55 -11.52
CA SER A 763 -4.91 11.60 -11.40
C SER A 763 -6.01 11.92 -12.40
N VAL A 764 -6.66 10.88 -12.93
CA VAL A 764 -7.96 10.94 -13.60
C VAL A 764 -8.80 9.75 -13.17
N TYR A 765 -10.07 9.98 -12.81
CA TYR A 765 -10.94 8.92 -12.30
C TYR A 765 -12.40 9.13 -12.68
N ASN A 766 -13.21 8.09 -12.48
CA ASN A 766 -14.64 8.12 -12.68
C ASN A 766 -15.37 7.99 -11.33
N GLY A 767 -16.13 9.01 -10.94
CA GLY A 767 -16.79 9.03 -9.63
C GLY A 767 -17.92 8.00 -9.45
N THR A 768 -18.28 7.24 -10.49
CA THR A 768 -19.22 6.11 -10.34
C THR A 768 -18.56 4.78 -9.94
N ALA A 769 -17.24 4.73 -9.70
CA ALA A 769 -16.53 3.46 -9.48
C ALA A 769 -16.77 2.86 -8.09
N GLU A 770 -16.78 3.66 -7.03
CA GLU A 770 -16.94 3.19 -5.64
C GLU A 770 -17.70 4.19 -4.74
N GLY A 771 -19.01 4.33 -4.99
CA GLY A 771 -20.03 4.77 -4.00
C GLY A 771 -19.88 6.13 -3.32
N THR A 772 -18.90 6.96 -3.69
CA THR A 772 -18.56 8.21 -3.01
C THR A 772 -19.16 9.41 -3.74
N SER A 773 -20.32 9.84 -3.26
CA SER A 773 -21.12 10.94 -3.82
C SER A 773 -20.41 12.30 -3.77
N VAL A 774 -19.81 12.74 -4.88
CA VAL A 774 -19.59 14.19 -5.16
C VAL A 774 -19.76 14.54 -6.64
N THR A 775 -19.21 13.76 -7.57
CA THR A 775 -19.41 14.04 -9.01
C THR A 775 -20.86 13.77 -9.43
N ALA A 776 -21.52 14.79 -9.98
CA ALA A 776 -22.84 14.62 -10.58
C ALA A 776 -22.83 13.47 -11.61
N ALA A 777 -23.90 12.65 -11.58
CA ALA A 777 -24.04 11.37 -12.28
C ALA A 777 -23.21 11.21 -13.57
N GLY A 778 -22.19 10.35 -13.52
CA GLY A 778 -21.42 9.95 -14.70
C GLY A 778 -20.33 10.93 -15.18
N THR A 779 -19.99 11.96 -14.40
CA THR A 779 -18.85 12.83 -14.74
C THR A 779 -17.53 12.29 -14.20
N SER A 780 -16.52 12.23 -15.07
CA SER A 780 -15.14 11.90 -14.70
C SER A 780 -14.38 13.16 -14.28
N ALA A 781 -13.42 12.99 -13.37
CA ALA A 781 -12.67 14.07 -12.73
C ALA A 781 -11.15 13.93 -12.95
N ALA A 782 -10.42 15.04 -12.86
CA ALA A 782 -8.98 15.10 -13.06
C ALA A 782 -8.29 16.05 -12.05
N TYR A 783 -7.08 15.69 -11.63
CA TYR A 783 -6.24 16.48 -10.72
C TYR A 783 -4.87 16.74 -11.34
N ALA A 784 -4.39 17.97 -11.24
CA ALA A 784 -3.10 18.37 -11.78
C ALA A 784 -1.94 17.90 -10.86
N GLY A 785 -0.80 17.61 -11.46
CA GLY A 785 0.42 17.22 -10.77
C GLY A 785 1.12 18.40 -10.11
N MET A 786 1.89 18.11 -9.05
CA MET A 786 2.61 19.12 -8.29
C MET A 786 3.69 19.81 -9.16
N PRO A 787 3.89 21.13 -8.98
CA PRO A 787 4.97 21.86 -9.65
C PRO A 787 6.33 21.45 -9.06
N ARG A 788 7.41 22.01 -9.60
CA ARG A 788 8.75 21.85 -9.03
C ARG A 788 8.82 22.39 -7.60
N ALA A 789 9.23 21.55 -6.65
CA ALA A 789 9.61 21.97 -5.31
C ALA A 789 11.09 21.65 -5.03
N TYR A 790 11.71 22.43 -4.13
CA TYR A 790 13.06 22.17 -3.64
C TYR A 790 12.98 21.90 -2.14
N HIS A 791 13.79 20.96 -1.65
CA HIS A 791 13.72 20.43 -0.29
C HIS A 791 15.10 20.45 0.34
N PHE A 792 15.29 21.21 1.41
CA PHE A 792 16.53 21.20 2.18
C PHE A 792 16.29 20.58 3.56
N THR A 793 17.18 19.70 4.03
CA THR A 793 17.15 19.16 5.39
C THR A 793 18.56 19.07 5.95
N LEU A 794 18.73 19.50 7.20
CA LEU A 794 19.93 19.32 8.01
C LEU A 794 19.61 18.44 9.22
N GLU A 795 20.26 17.28 9.32
CA GLU A 795 20.09 16.28 10.38
C GLU A 795 21.37 16.18 11.22
N ALA A 796 21.22 16.06 12.54
CA ALA A 796 22.28 15.78 13.50
C ALA A 796 21.86 14.64 14.43
N ASP A 797 22.78 13.73 14.77
CA ASP A 797 22.49 12.60 15.69
C ASP A 797 23.37 12.68 16.95
N PHE A 798 22.72 12.84 18.11
CA PHE A 798 23.41 13.14 19.37
C PHE A 798 23.91 11.89 20.12
#